data_AF-A0A7Y5CTV5-F1
#
_entry.id   AF-A0A7Y5CTV5-F1
#
_cell.length_a   1.000
_cell.length_b   1.000
_cell.length_c   1.000
_cell.angle_alpha   90.00
_cell.angle_beta   90.00
_cell.angle_gamma   90.00
#
_symmetry.space_group_name_H-M   'P 1'
#
loop_
_entity.id
_entity.type
_entity.pdbx_description
1 polymer ?
#
loop_
_entity_poly.entity_id
_entity_poly.type
_entity_poly.pdbx_seq_one_letter_code
_entity_poly.pdbx_strand_id
1 'polypeptide(L)'
;MNAKLLPAVPFLMCLALLLPPRALAQNQLDPRFHKPTVDDDTKFTTAGSIGLTISNFGTFGDGFATQAPVDQPSCEYPKGSGIEHLFVGGLWVGGKREDGSIFLTSGARDISSLRDVAAGFEFTNSADPSDRVRERSSIIDSPFYSPAAISHQDFIADFTDSNVVVPGTTIRIPQHEPVNVSVHLESYAWNFPFAEAFVILNYTIRNTSRRRLNDLYVSLWADLVVRNVNVTPPRVGSPFYQHRGGDFVDSLRLAYAYDYDGDPGFTDNGLYVGLKHLGATPQANDQSYRPAASFNTWLFRDTSDPVLFSPQTDLESYQKQAEPMPRFVIDRVVKGRPGNFMTLLTTGPFQMLEPDSSINVVFAVVCAGKFGSDDNRQDTEQSRQNLYTNAYWAQTAYDGEDRNANNRLDPGEDVDRDGMLDRYVLPTPPSPPRVKVIPSDRRVTVYWDRSAEESVDFISGKKDFEGYRLYRTQLGEDLPGRDLLSSLTLLAEFDSINGIGYDTGLEFVRLAAPVTFGETAINPNTGQPETIDYHYRFVNDNLLNGWQYAYAVTAFDGGDPAIRLGSLESSRLSNVLRVFPGSPPQEEQRAAGGGADIAVGVYPNPYRVNAAWDGNLERDRKIYFYNLPTHCEVSIYTLAGDRVDSFEHRAGSYSGEELQWFEKFSRGRRIFAGGEHAWDLVTKDDQALASGLYYYVVKDLASGKVQRGKFLVIK
;
A
#
# COMPACT_ATOMS: atom_id res chain seq x y z
N MET A 1 5.70 17.25 90.00
CA MET A 1 5.01 15.94 90.13
C MET A 1 4.13 15.77 88.91
N ASN A 2 4.42 14.72 88.12
CA ASN A 2 3.79 14.28 86.87
C ASN A 2 2.55 15.03 86.36
N ALA A 3 2.72 15.77 85.26
CA ALA A 3 1.63 16.23 84.40
C ALA A 3 2.05 16.11 82.92
N LYS A 4 1.41 15.16 82.23
CA LYS A 4 1.28 15.12 80.77
C LYS A 4 0.12 16.04 80.38
N LEU A 5 0.32 16.98 79.46
CA LEU A 5 -0.59 17.31 78.34
C LEU A 5 0.01 18.45 77.49
N LEU A 6 -0.24 18.31 76.18
CA LEU A 6 0.06 19.16 75.01
C LEU A 6 0.29 20.67 75.21
N PRO A 7 0.88 21.32 74.19
CA PRO A 7 0.32 22.56 73.69
C PRO A 7 -0.09 22.50 72.22
N ALA A 8 -1.15 23.26 71.96
CA ALA A 8 -1.80 23.50 70.69
C ALA A 8 -1.09 24.60 69.85
N VAL A 9 -1.45 24.61 68.57
CA VAL A 9 -1.09 25.54 67.48
C VAL A 9 -1.73 26.94 67.70
N PRO A 10 -1.20 28.04 67.12
CA PRO A 10 -1.86 28.58 65.91
C PRO A 10 -0.94 29.18 64.81
N PHE A 11 -1.37 28.91 63.56
CA PHE A 11 -1.44 29.77 62.36
C PHE A 11 -0.19 30.36 61.68
N LEU A 12 0.05 29.91 60.42
CA LEU A 12 -0.01 30.81 59.25
C LEU A 12 -0.33 30.04 57.96
N MET A 13 -1.26 30.61 57.18
CA MET A 13 -1.72 30.20 55.85
C MET A 13 -0.59 30.08 54.81
N CYS A 14 -0.66 29.08 53.94
CA CYS A 14 -0.72 29.28 52.48
C CYS A 14 -1.13 28.00 51.75
N LEU A 15 -2.13 28.15 50.88
CA LEU A 15 -2.81 27.15 50.07
C LEU A 15 -2.13 27.12 48.69
N ALA A 16 -1.59 25.98 48.25
CA ALA A 16 -1.16 25.78 46.86
C ALA A 16 -1.26 24.30 46.43
N LEU A 17 -2.33 24.02 45.68
CA LEU A 17 -2.48 23.17 44.49
C LEU A 17 -1.66 21.87 44.35
N LEU A 18 -2.43 20.78 44.23
CA LEU A 18 -2.07 19.45 43.74
C LEU A 18 -1.57 19.49 42.28
N LEU A 19 -0.40 18.89 42.04
CA LEU A 19 0.05 18.38 40.74
C LEU A 19 0.51 16.91 40.91
N PRO A 20 0.30 16.04 39.91
CA PRO A 20 0.52 14.59 40.04
C PRO A 20 2.03 14.25 40.05
N PRO A 21 2.42 13.08 40.60
CA PRO A 21 3.81 12.65 40.57
C PRO A 21 4.22 12.34 39.11
N ARG A 22 5.07 13.22 38.56
CA ARG A 22 5.87 12.91 37.36
C ARG A 22 6.83 11.79 37.69
N ALA A 23 6.83 10.78 36.83
CA ALA A 23 7.74 9.66 36.82
C ALA A 23 9.21 10.13 36.85
N LEU A 24 9.92 9.78 37.92
CA LEU A 24 11.36 9.59 37.88
C LEU A 24 11.62 8.14 37.42
N ALA A 25 11.47 7.90 36.12
CA ALA A 25 12.13 6.76 35.52
C ALA A 25 13.62 7.13 35.41
N GLN A 26 14.42 6.59 36.32
CA GLN A 26 15.87 6.53 36.13
C GLN A 26 16.14 5.84 34.80
N ASN A 27 16.54 6.61 33.80
CA ASN A 27 17.27 6.09 32.65
C ASN A 27 18.60 5.52 33.16
N GLN A 28 18.58 4.29 33.66
CA GLN A 28 19.72 3.40 33.51
C GLN A 28 19.66 2.89 32.07
N LEU A 29 20.21 3.70 31.16
CA LEU A 29 20.60 3.25 29.84
C LEU A 29 21.63 2.13 30.04
N ASP A 30 21.25 0.92 29.67
CA ASP A 30 22.12 -0.25 29.59
C ASP A 30 23.23 0.02 28.54
N PRO A 31 24.53 -0.08 28.89
CA PRO A 31 25.65 0.24 28.00
C PRO A 31 25.97 -0.85 26.97
N ARG A 32 25.04 -1.76 26.65
CA ARG A 32 25.19 -2.71 25.54
C ARG A 32 24.99 -1.97 24.20
N PHE A 33 26.13 -1.47 23.70
CA PHE A 33 26.46 -1.08 22.32
C PHE A 33 25.26 -0.93 21.38
N HIS A 34 24.68 0.28 21.32
CA HIS A 34 23.97 0.68 20.12
C HIS A 34 24.99 0.79 19.00
N LYS A 35 24.83 -0.07 17.99
CA LYS A 35 25.57 -0.02 16.73
C LYS A 35 25.16 1.29 16.02
N PRO A 36 26.03 2.31 15.89
CA PRO A 36 25.75 3.42 15.01
C PRO A 36 26.20 2.98 13.62
N THR A 37 25.46 2.05 13.01
CA THR A 37 25.69 1.68 11.62
C THR A 37 24.58 2.23 10.76
N VAL A 38 24.98 2.54 9.53
CA VAL A 38 24.14 2.95 8.42
C VAL A 38 23.23 1.81 7.93
N ASP A 39 23.46 0.58 8.44
CA ASP A 39 22.55 -0.55 8.32
C ASP A 39 21.11 -0.13 8.62
N ASP A 40 20.30 -0.20 7.58
CA ASP A 40 18.90 0.15 7.57
C ASP A 40 18.11 -1.09 7.18
N ASP A 41 17.41 -1.65 8.15
CA ASP A 41 16.40 -2.68 8.02
C ASP A 41 15.03 -2.15 8.47
N THR A 42 14.82 -0.83 8.54
CA THR A 42 13.58 -0.24 9.11
C THR A 42 12.38 -0.28 8.17
N LYS A 43 12.58 -0.74 6.93
CA LYS A 43 11.58 -0.76 5.86
C LYS A 43 11.05 -2.17 5.63
N PHE A 44 9.73 -2.28 5.53
CA PHE A 44 9.04 -3.53 5.25
C PHE A 44 7.80 -3.28 4.39
N THR A 45 7.40 -4.27 3.61
CA THR A 45 6.29 -4.11 2.65
C THR A 45 4.96 -3.87 3.37
N THR A 46 4.22 -2.84 2.94
CA THR A 46 2.90 -2.44 3.45
C THR A 46 1.79 -2.54 2.39
N ALA A 47 2.10 -2.48 1.09
CA ALA A 47 1.09 -2.49 0.02
C ALA A 47 0.26 -3.79 -0.07
N GLY A 48 0.90 -4.96 -0.07
CA GLY A 48 0.22 -6.26 -0.15
C GLY A 48 -0.07 -6.90 1.21
N SER A 49 -0.40 -8.19 1.20
CA SER A 49 -0.67 -8.99 2.40
C SER A 49 0.59 -9.64 2.98
N ILE A 50 1.75 -9.52 2.33
CA ILE A 50 3.06 -9.85 2.91
C ILE A 50 3.66 -8.60 3.57
N GLY A 51 4.14 -8.76 4.80
CA GLY A 51 5.05 -7.83 5.46
C GLY A 51 6.46 -8.40 5.47
N LEU A 52 7.29 -8.04 4.48
CA LEU A 52 8.67 -8.50 4.34
C LEU A 52 9.62 -7.35 4.62
N THR A 53 10.50 -7.49 5.62
CA THR A 53 11.58 -6.53 5.88
C THR A 53 12.68 -6.63 4.82
N ILE A 54 13.16 -5.50 4.32
CA ILE A 54 14.26 -5.39 3.35
C ILE A 54 15.38 -4.56 3.97
N SER A 55 16.63 -5.01 3.81
CA SER A 55 17.79 -4.28 4.31
C SER A 55 18.71 -3.73 3.21
N ASN A 56 19.51 -2.73 3.57
CA ASN A 56 20.62 -2.22 2.74
C ASN A 56 21.96 -2.91 3.00
N PHE A 57 21.96 -4.15 3.49
CA PHE A 57 23.18 -4.91 3.74
C PHE A 57 23.05 -6.38 3.31
N GLY A 58 22.19 -6.63 2.31
CA GLY A 58 22.13 -7.93 1.62
C GLY A 58 21.26 -8.98 2.29
N THR A 59 20.40 -8.59 3.24
CA THR A 59 19.43 -9.49 3.88
C THR A 59 17.98 -9.06 3.63
N PHE A 60 17.07 -10.00 3.89
CA PHE A 60 15.64 -9.78 4.02
C PHE A 60 15.13 -10.54 5.25
N GLY A 61 14.07 -10.02 5.87
CA GLY A 61 13.70 -10.38 7.23
C GLY A 61 14.45 -9.59 8.29
N ASP A 62 13.87 -9.52 9.49
CA ASP A 62 14.38 -8.71 10.62
C ASP A 62 15.02 -9.58 11.71
N GLY A 63 15.08 -10.91 11.53
CA GLY A 63 15.68 -11.81 12.50
C GLY A 63 14.95 -11.79 13.85
N PHE A 64 13.68 -11.42 13.86
CA PHE A 64 12.86 -11.21 15.06
C PHE A 64 13.53 -10.28 16.09
N ALA A 65 14.34 -9.33 15.60
CA ALA A 65 15.10 -8.41 16.45
C ALA A 65 14.19 -7.40 17.17
N THR A 66 13.03 -7.11 16.57
CA THR A 66 12.03 -6.21 17.12
C THR A 66 10.76 -7.02 17.37
N GLN A 67 10.45 -7.30 18.63
CA GLN A 67 9.22 -8.01 19.01
C GLN A 67 8.25 -7.04 19.68
N ALA A 68 6.95 -7.31 19.53
CA ALA A 68 5.81 -6.53 20.04
C ALA A 68 6.12 -5.68 21.30
N PRO A 69 5.66 -4.41 21.34
CA PRO A 69 4.51 -3.89 20.58
C PRO A 69 4.86 -3.12 19.29
N VAL A 70 6.11 -3.20 18.81
CA VAL A 70 6.53 -2.50 17.57
C VAL A 70 6.47 -3.50 16.40
N ASP A 71 5.61 -3.16 15.46
CA ASP A 71 4.97 -4.01 14.43
C ASP A 71 5.81 -4.13 13.15
N GLN A 72 7.09 -4.52 13.28
CA GLN A 72 7.95 -4.80 12.14
C GLN A 72 8.04 -6.31 11.89
N PRO A 73 7.47 -6.82 10.78
CA PRO A 73 7.47 -8.24 10.46
C PRO A 73 8.77 -8.68 9.79
N SER A 74 9.20 -9.92 10.05
CA SER A 74 10.29 -10.51 9.29
C SER A 74 9.81 -10.91 7.89
N CYS A 75 8.80 -11.78 7.84
CA CYS A 75 7.98 -12.09 6.68
C CYS A 75 6.61 -12.56 7.18
N GLU A 76 5.74 -11.62 7.51
CA GLU A 76 4.42 -11.94 8.04
C GLU A 76 3.41 -12.11 6.90
N TYR A 77 2.63 -13.19 6.94
CA TYR A 77 1.53 -13.41 5.99
C TYR A 77 0.39 -14.29 6.58
N PRO A 78 -0.88 -13.92 6.41
CA PRO A 78 -1.34 -12.59 6.03
C PRO A 78 -0.89 -11.58 7.09
N LYS A 79 -0.60 -10.36 6.66
CA LYS A 79 -0.18 -9.27 7.55
C LYS A 79 -1.19 -9.03 8.67
N GLY A 80 -0.70 -8.83 9.89
CA GLY A 80 -1.49 -8.72 11.11
C GLY A 80 -1.97 -10.06 11.72
N SER A 81 -1.59 -11.20 11.15
CA SER A 81 -1.96 -12.54 11.70
C SER A 81 -1.04 -13.02 12.83
N GLY A 82 0.16 -12.46 12.93
CA GLY A 82 1.29 -12.97 13.70
C GLY A 82 1.91 -14.24 13.13
N ILE A 83 1.61 -14.65 11.90
CA ILE A 83 2.24 -15.82 11.27
C ILE A 83 3.48 -15.36 10.50
N GLU A 84 4.65 -15.73 11.02
CA GLU A 84 5.96 -15.40 10.46
C GLU A 84 6.50 -16.54 9.59
N HIS A 85 7.11 -16.17 8.46
CA HIS A 85 7.49 -17.08 7.38
C HIS A 85 9.00 -17.22 7.18
N LEU A 86 9.80 -16.37 7.80
CA LEU A 86 11.25 -16.54 7.82
C LEU A 86 11.88 -15.82 9.01
N PHE A 87 12.98 -16.36 9.48
CA PHE A 87 13.82 -15.66 10.44
C PHE A 87 14.64 -14.60 9.71
N VAL A 88 15.42 -15.01 8.72
CA VAL A 88 16.21 -14.14 7.87
C VAL A 88 16.62 -14.89 6.60
N GLY A 89 16.81 -14.17 5.51
CA GLY A 89 17.51 -14.66 4.34
C GLY A 89 18.51 -13.64 3.79
N GLY A 90 19.29 -14.06 2.81
CA GLY A 90 20.32 -13.22 2.20
C GLY A 90 20.75 -13.70 0.82
N LEU A 91 21.34 -12.77 0.06
CA LEU A 91 21.91 -13.04 -1.25
C LEU A 91 23.25 -13.76 -1.13
N TRP A 92 23.50 -14.78 -1.94
CA TRP A 92 24.81 -15.41 -2.12
C TRP A 92 25.29 -15.22 -3.55
N VAL A 93 26.57 -14.84 -3.70
CA VAL A 93 27.27 -14.79 -4.98
C VAL A 93 28.56 -15.59 -4.85
N GLY A 94 28.61 -16.75 -5.51
CA GLY A 94 29.79 -17.60 -5.54
C GLY A 94 30.35 -17.73 -6.95
N GLY A 95 31.63 -18.03 -7.06
CA GLY A 95 32.29 -18.12 -8.36
C GLY A 95 33.76 -18.48 -8.25
N LYS A 96 34.47 -18.30 -9.36
CA LYS A 96 35.92 -18.45 -9.44
C LYS A 96 36.56 -17.13 -9.81
N ARG A 97 37.66 -16.80 -9.13
CA ARG A 97 38.56 -15.71 -9.52
C ARG A 97 39.32 -16.11 -10.79
N GLU A 98 40.02 -15.16 -11.39
CA GLU A 98 40.79 -15.37 -12.63
C GLU A 98 41.90 -16.43 -12.50
N ASP A 99 42.46 -16.63 -11.31
CA ASP A 99 43.45 -17.68 -11.01
C ASP A 99 42.82 -19.05 -10.72
N GLY A 100 41.50 -19.16 -10.81
CA GLY A 100 40.72 -20.37 -10.54
C GLY A 100 40.37 -20.59 -9.06
N SER A 101 40.80 -19.72 -8.15
CA SER A 101 40.41 -19.85 -6.74
C SER A 101 38.91 -19.60 -6.57
N ILE A 102 38.26 -20.41 -5.73
CA ILE A 102 36.84 -20.24 -5.42
C ILE A 102 36.64 -19.09 -4.44
N PHE A 103 35.53 -18.39 -4.56
CA PHE A 103 35.06 -17.42 -3.59
C PHE A 103 33.56 -17.63 -3.34
N LEU A 104 33.13 -17.22 -2.14
CA LEU A 104 31.74 -16.95 -1.83
C LEU A 104 31.65 -15.58 -1.17
N THR A 105 30.66 -14.77 -1.56
CA THR A 105 30.21 -13.65 -0.73
C THR A 105 28.72 -13.79 -0.41
N SER A 106 28.33 -13.48 0.83
CA SER A 106 27.00 -13.78 1.34
C SER A 106 26.43 -12.69 2.25
N GLY A 107 25.11 -12.50 2.17
CA GLY A 107 24.36 -11.62 3.08
C GLY A 107 24.06 -12.29 4.43
N ALA A 108 23.93 -13.61 4.47
CA ALA A 108 23.79 -14.38 5.70
C ALA A 108 24.09 -15.87 5.45
N ARG A 109 24.71 -16.55 6.43
CA ARG A 109 24.90 -18.01 6.45
C ARG A 109 24.83 -18.52 7.88
N ASP A 110 23.83 -19.36 8.18
CA ASP A 110 23.64 -20.03 9.48
C ASP A 110 23.79 -19.07 10.69
N ILE A 111 23.28 -17.85 10.54
CA ILE A 111 23.32 -16.83 11.58
C ILE A 111 22.23 -17.06 12.62
N SER A 112 22.51 -16.67 13.86
CA SER A 112 21.56 -16.77 14.99
C SER A 112 21.02 -15.41 15.45
N SER A 113 21.48 -14.33 14.82
CA SER A 113 21.18 -12.94 15.14
C SER A 113 21.64 -12.06 13.97
N LEU A 114 20.80 -11.11 13.56
CA LEU A 114 21.15 -10.11 12.54
C LEU A 114 22.02 -8.96 13.06
N ARG A 115 22.16 -8.83 14.38
CA ARG A 115 22.84 -7.67 15.00
C ARG A 115 24.30 -7.95 15.34
N ASP A 116 24.74 -9.19 15.22
CA ASP A 116 26.11 -9.60 15.50
C ASP A 116 26.92 -9.68 14.22
N VAL A 117 28.12 -9.12 14.23
CA VAL A 117 29.07 -9.29 13.12
C VAL A 117 29.60 -10.73 13.16
N ALA A 118 29.31 -11.51 12.12
CA ALA A 118 29.65 -12.93 12.04
C ALA A 118 30.23 -13.29 10.67
N ALA A 119 30.90 -14.45 10.58
CA ALA A 119 31.32 -15.01 9.29
C ALA A 119 30.10 -15.36 8.44
N GLY A 120 30.17 -15.13 7.12
CA GLY A 120 29.03 -15.30 6.22
C GLY A 120 28.01 -14.15 6.25
N PHE A 121 28.43 -12.98 6.77
CA PHE A 121 27.70 -11.72 6.71
C PHE A 121 28.65 -10.65 6.17
N GLU A 122 28.74 -10.58 4.84
CA GLU A 122 29.86 -9.94 4.14
C GLU A 122 29.42 -8.72 3.32
N PHE A 123 28.12 -8.63 2.98
CA PHE A 123 27.56 -7.43 2.39
C PHE A 123 27.37 -6.33 3.44
N THR A 124 27.70 -5.12 3.04
CA THR A 124 27.63 -3.90 3.85
C THR A 124 27.24 -2.71 2.97
N ASN A 125 26.91 -1.58 3.58
CA ASN A 125 26.61 -0.30 2.93
C ASN A 125 27.81 0.66 3.02
N SER A 126 27.59 1.94 2.73
CA SER A 126 28.57 3.01 2.99
C SER A 126 28.50 3.52 4.44
N ALA A 127 29.49 4.32 4.85
CA ALA A 127 29.44 5.01 6.14
C ALA A 127 28.57 6.28 6.12
N ASP A 128 27.89 6.59 5.02
CA ASP A 128 27.04 7.76 4.88
C ASP A 128 25.66 7.51 5.52
N PRO A 129 25.21 8.29 6.52
CA PRO A 129 23.90 8.09 7.16
C PRO A 129 22.68 8.23 6.24
N SER A 130 22.85 8.74 5.02
CA SER A 130 21.81 8.84 3.99
C SER A 130 21.68 7.59 3.11
N ASP A 131 22.64 6.67 3.19
CA ASP A 131 22.59 5.36 2.54
C ASP A 131 21.61 4.47 3.30
N ARG A 132 20.35 4.52 2.87
CA ARG A 132 19.19 3.93 3.52
C ARG A 132 18.31 3.23 2.50
N VAL A 133 17.42 2.37 2.97
CA VAL A 133 16.40 1.77 2.11
C VAL A 133 15.43 2.87 1.68
N ARG A 134 15.39 3.14 0.37
CA ARG A 134 14.54 4.15 -0.24
C ARG A 134 13.21 3.54 -0.66
N GLU A 135 12.14 4.31 -0.60
CA GLU A 135 10.79 3.87 -0.97
C GLU A 135 10.26 4.73 -2.13
N ARG A 136 9.60 4.09 -3.09
CA ARG A 136 8.82 4.74 -4.15
C ARG A 136 7.50 3.98 -4.33
N SER A 137 6.49 4.65 -4.88
CA SER A 137 5.16 4.07 -5.06
C SER A 137 4.51 4.57 -6.35
N SER A 138 3.82 3.68 -7.08
CA SER A 138 3.02 4.07 -8.24
C SER A 138 1.62 4.59 -7.86
N ILE A 139 1.24 4.52 -6.57
CA ILE A 139 -0.02 5.05 -6.06
C ILE A 139 0.07 6.59 -5.96
N ILE A 140 -0.79 7.30 -6.70
CA ILE A 140 -0.74 8.77 -6.87
C ILE A 140 -0.87 9.54 -5.54
N ASP A 141 -1.66 9.04 -4.60
CA ASP A 141 -1.88 9.66 -3.28
C ASP A 141 -0.86 9.20 -2.22
N SER A 142 0.09 8.34 -2.57
CA SER A 142 1.18 7.95 -1.69
C SER A 142 2.13 9.14 -1.43
N PRO A 143 2.59 9.36 -0.19
CA PRO A 143 3.66 10.33 0.08
C PRO A 143 4.98 9.97 -0.59
N PHE A 144 5.12 8.74 -1.09
CA PHE A 144 6.28 8.24 -1.84
C PHE A 144 5.99 8.12 -3.34
N TYR A 145 4.93 8.77 -3.85
CA TYR A 145 4.59 8.72 -5.26
C TYR A 145 5.78 9.11 -6.14
N SER A 146 6.08 8.25 -7.11
CA SER A 146 7.11 8.50 -8.12
C SER A 146 6.65 7.95 -9.46
N PRO A 147 6.76 8.72 -10.56
CA PRO A 147 6.49 8.20 -11.90
C PRO A 147 7.50 7.13 -12.34
N ALA A 148 8.61 6.96 -11.62
CA ALA A 148 9.59 5.89 -11.83
C ALA A 148 9.30 4.63 -10.98
N ALA A 149 8.20 4.61 -10.23
CA ALA A 149 7.80 3.42 -9.48
C ALA A 149 7.19 2.36 -10.40
N ILE A 150 7.56 1.11 -10.16
CA ILE A 150 7.13 -0.05 -10.92
C ILE A 150 5.87 -0.66 -10.29
N SER A 151 5.83 -0.78 -8.96
CA SER A 151 4.68 -1.33 -8.24
C SER A 151 4.10 -0.35 -7.21
N HIS A 152 3.02 -0.78 -6.55
CA HIS A 152 2.35 0.02 -5.53
C HIS A 152 3.26 0.36 -4.34
N GLN A 153 4.32 -0.40 -4.13
CA GLN A 153 5.42 -0.06 -3.24
C GLN A 153 6.70 -0.76 -3.69
N ASP A 154 7.71 0.04 -3.97
CA ASP A 154 9.05 -0.43 -4.26
C ASP A 154 10.01 -0.03 -3.13
N PHE A 155 10.95 -0.91 -2.82
CA PHE A 155 12.14 -0.54 -2.06
C PHE A 155 13.38 -0.60 -2.92
N ILE A 156 14.32 0.29 -2.63
CA ILE A 156 15.60 0.37 -3.32
C ILE A 156 16.71 0.39 -2.28
N ALA A 157 17.67 -0.51 -2.44
CA ALA A 157 18.79 -0.66 -1.54
C ALA A 157 20.08 -0.97 -2.32
N ASP A 158 21.20 -0.41 -1.85
CA ASP A 158 22.52 -0.59 -2.45
C ASP A 158 23.47 -1.16 -1.39
N PHE A 159 24.23 -2.20 -1.74
CA PHE A 159 25.21 -2.82 -0.84
C PHE A 159 26.40 -3.43 -1.59
N THR A 160 27.45 -3.75 -0.87
CA THR A 160 28.73 -4.20 -1.43
C THR A 160 29.47 -5.13 -0.47
N ASP A 161 30.23 -6.07 -1.02
CA ASP A 161 31.14 -6.90 -0.25
C ASP A 161 32.55 -6.28 -0.14
N SER A 162 32.78 -5.08 -0.67
CA SER A 162 34.12 -4.48 -0.74
C SER A 162 34.75 -4.12 0.61
N ASN A 163 33.94 -3.96 1.66
CA ASN A 163 34.42 -3.53 2.97
C ASN A 163 34.96 -4.72 3.78
N VAL A 164 36.11 -4.55 4.44
CA VAL A 164 36.69 -5.56 5.36
C VAL A 164 36.43 -5.24 6.84
N VAL A 165 35.89 -4.06 7.10
CA VAL A 165 35.50 -3.54 8.41
C VAL A 165 34.10 -2.98 8.26
N VAL A 166 33.22 -3.22 9.23
CA VAL A 166 31.86 -2.69 9.20
C VAL A 166 31.91 -1.16 9.16
N PRO A 167 31.31 -0.52 8.14
CA PRO A 167 31.33 0.93 7.96
C PRO A 167 30.91 1.69 9.23
N GLY A 168 31.60 2.80 9.53
CA GLY A 168 31.36 3.58 10.74
C GLY A 168 31.88 2.96 12.04
N THR A 169 32.52 1.78 11.99
CA THR A 169 33.06 1.07 13.16
C THR A 169 34.52 0.67 12.97
N THR A 170 35.09 0.00 13.96
CA THR A 170 36.42 -0.66 13.89
C THR A 170 36.32 -2.19 13.87
N ILE A 171 35.11 -2.75 13.75
CA ILE A 171 34.86 -4.18 13.83
C ILE A 171 35.19 -4.83 12.48
N ARG A 172 36.19 -5.71 12.45
CA ARG A 172 36.58 -6.46 11.25
C ARG A 172 35.55 -7.54 10.94
N ILE A 173 35.21 -7.71 9.66
CA ILE A 173 34.34 -8.79 9.20
C ILE A 173 35.12 -10.12 9.25
N PRO A 174 34.71 -11.11 10.04
CA PRO A 174 35.42 -12.38 10.16
C PRO A 174 35.40 -13.18 8.86
N GLN A 175 36.54 -13.78 8.50
CA GLN A 175 36.68 -14.71 7.36
C GLN A 175 36.29 -14.14 5.99
N HIS A 176 36.22 -12.82 5.85
CA HIS A 176 35.84 -12.16 4.60
C HIS A 176 37.04 -11.82 3.72
N GLU A 177 37.01 -12.28 2.47
CA GLU A 177 37.96 -11.94 1.41
C GLU A 177 37.24 -11.29 0.22
N PRO A 178 37.11 -9.95 0.19
CA PRO A 178 36.30 -9.24 -0.80
C PRO A 178 36.57 -9.65 -2.25
N VAL A 179 35.49 -9.79 -3.01
CA VAL A 179 35.49 -9.97 -4.47
C VAL A 179 35.16 -8.68 -5.20
N ASN A 180 34.71 -7.65 -4.47
CA ASN A 180 34.33 -6.32 -4.97
C ASN A 180 33.19 -6.43 -5.98
N VAL A 181 32.06 -6.92 -5.45
CA VAL A 181 30.76 -6.93 -6.09
C VAL A 181 29.90 -5.89 -5.39
N SER A 182 29.31 -5.01 -6.19
CA SER A 182 28.26 -4.09 -5.76
C SER A 182 26.91 -4.64 -6.23
N VAL A 183 25.91 -4.54 -5.37
CA VAL A 183 24.57 -5.03 -5.61
C VAL A 183 23.58 -3.88 -5.47
N HIS A 184 22.74 -3.75 -6.47
CA HIS A 184 21.56 -2.90 -6.45
C HIS A 184 20.33 -3.79 -6.36
N LEU A 185 19.56 -3.67 -5.27
CA LEU A 185 18.32 -4.39 -5.03
C LEU A 185 17.15 -3.43 -5.23
N GLU A 186 16.21 -3.83 -6.07
CA GLU A 186 14.86 -3.29 -6.05
C GLU A 186 13.86 -4.39 -5.63
N SER A 187 12.93 -4.09 -4.72
CA SER A 187 11.83 -5.00 -4.39
C SER A 187 10.50 -4.45 -4.85
N TYR A 188 9.57 -5.29 -5.32
CA TYR A 188 8.26 -4.87 -5.83
C TYR A 188 7.12 -5.61 -5.12
N ALA A 189 6.14 -4.86 -4.62
CA ALA A 189 4.90 -5.37 -4.02
C ALA A 189 3.65 -4.67 -4.58
N TRP A 190 2.57 -5.45 -4.76
CA TRP A 190 1.27 -4.96 -5.22
C TRP A 190 0.19 -5.22 -4.17
N ASN A 191 -0.93 -4.51 -4.30
CA ASN A 191 -2.11 -4.65 -3.42
C ASN A 191 -3.33 -5.22 -4.15
N PHE A 192 -3.12 -5.83 -5.32
CA PHE A 192 -4.17 -6.55 -6.02
C PHE A 192 -4.40 -7.91 -5.33
N PRO A 193 -5.65 -8.40 -5.19
CA PRO A 193 -5.93 -9.67 -4.51
C PRO A 193 -5.18 -10.89 -5.06
N PHE A 194 -4.84 -10.90 -6.35
CA PHE A 194 -4.06 -11.97 -6.98
C PHE A 194 -2.53 -11.78 -6.87
N ALA A 195 -2.06 -10.60 -6.45
CA ALA A 195 -0.65 -10.23 -6.38
C ALA A 195 -0.18 -9.76 -4.99
N GLU A 196 -1.04 -9.84 -3.98
CA GLU A 196 -0.74 -9.40 -2.62
C GLU A 196 0.03 -10.45 -1.78
N ALA A 197 0.26 -11.63 -2.35
CA ALA A 197 0.86 -12.79 -1.69
C ALA A 197 2.26 -13.16 -2.23
N PHE A 198 2.93 -12.21 -2.89
CA PHE A 198 4.34 -12.31 -3.21
C PHE A 198 5.04 -10.95 -3.17
N VAL A 199 6.36 -10.97 -2.99
CA VAL A 199 7.25 -9.82 -3.13
C VAL A 199 8.38 -10.23 -4.07
N ILE A 200 8.60 -9.45 -5.13
CA ILE A 200 9.69 -9.68 -6.09
C ILE A 200 10.96 -9.01 -5.57
N LEU A 201 12.10 -9.67 -5.72
CA LEU A 201 13.44 -9.18 -5.37
C LEU A 201 14.31 -9.19 -6.63
N ASN A 202 14.62 -8.01 -7.15
CA ASN A 202 15.36 -7.79 -8.38
C ASN A 202 16.80 -7.35 -8.06
N TYR A 203 17.77 -8.23 -8.29
CA TYR A 203 19.18 -7.97 -8.00
C TYR A 203 19.96 -7.67 -9.27
N THR A 204 20.56 -6.48 -9.33
CA THR A 204 21.61 -6.15 -10.31
C THR A 204 22.96 -6.27 -9.63
N ILE A 205 23.77 -7.22 -10.09
CA ILE A 205 25.05 -7.59 -9.49
C ILE A 205 26.16 -7.10 -10.42
N ARG A 206 26.97 -6.16 -9.95
CA ARG A 206 28.05 -5.52 -10.72
C ARG A 206 29.41 -5.89 -10.16
N ASN A 207 30.32 -6.30 -11.04
CA ASN A 207 31.73 -6.46 -10.67
C ASN A 207 32.43 -5.08 -10.70
N THR A 208 32.79 -4.58 -9.52
CA THR A 208 33.52 -3.31 -9.34
C THR A 208 35.02 -3.54 -9.14
N SER A 209 35.47 -4.80 -9.23
CA SER A 209 36.88 -5.17 -9.24
C SER A 209 37.51 -4.90 -10.61
N ARG A 210 38.84 -5.01 -10.67
CA ARG A 210 39.61 -4.94 -11.93
C ARG A 210 39.83 -6.30 -12.60
N ARG A 211 39.29 -7.38 -12.03
CA ARG A 211 39.52 -8.76 -12.49
C ARG A 211 38.21 -9.41 -12.88
N ARG A 212 38.26 -10.31 -13.85
CA ARG A 212 37.11 -11.12 -14.25
C ARG A 212 36.76 -12.13 -13.15
N LEU A 213 35.46 -12.34 -12.94
CA LEU A 213 34.92 -13.47 -12.18
C LEU A 213 34.34 -14.49 -13.18
N ASN A 214 34.48 -15.78 -12.91
CA ASN A 214 34.05 -16.86 -13.80
C ASN A 214 33.14 -17.85 -13.07
N ASP A 215 32.34 -18.61 -13.83
CA ASP A 215 31.46 -19.67 -13.31
C ASP A 215 30.61 -19.23 -12.11
N LEU A 216 29.94 -18.08 -12.23
CA LEU A 216 29.21 -17.50 -11.10
C LEU A 216 27.89 -18.22 -10.87
N TYR A 217 27.53 -18.39 -9.61
CA TYR A 217 26.20 -18.80 -9.16
C TYR A 217 25.63 -17.75 -8.23
N VAL A 218 24.34 -17.49 -8.39
CA VAL A 218 23.60 -16.53 -7.57
C VAL A 218 22.47 -17.28 -6.87
N SER A 219 22.36 -17.10 -5.56
CA SER A 219 21.36 -17.81 -4.76
C SER A 219 20.64 -16.89 -3.78
N LEU A 220 19.41 -17.26 -3.47
CA LEU A 220 18.77 -16.86 -2.22
C LEU A 220 18.94 -17.97 -1.20
N TRP A 221 19.54 -17.62 -0.07
CA TRP A 221 19.56 -18.43 1.14
C TRP A 221 18.52 -17.90 2.12
N ALA A 222 17.81 -18.78 2.83
CA ALA A 222 16.94 -18.38 3.94
C ALA A 222 16.78 -19.46 5.01
N ASP A 223 16.71 -19.00 6.26
CA ASP A 223 16.13 -19.74 7.38
C ASP A 223 14.62 -19.50 7.38
N LEU A 224 13.90 -20.32 6.59
CA LEU A 224 12.45 -20.27 6.50
C LEU A 224 11.84 -20.89 7.76
N VAL A 225 10.78 -20.28 8.27
CA VAL A 225 9.93 -20.82 9.34
C VAL A 225 8.48 -20.67 8.92
N VAL A 226 7.55 -21.35 9.58
CA VAL A 226 6.13 -20.97 9.51
C VAL A 226 5.58 -21.16 10.92
N ARG A 227 5.42 -20.06 11.66
CA ARG A 227 5.03 -20.10 13.08
C ARG A 227 4.13 -18.93 13.42
N ASN A 228 3.13 -19.17 14.25
CA ASN A 228 2.32 -18.08 14.79
C ASN A 228 2.95 -17.53 16.08
N VAL A 229 3.56 -16.35 16.02
CA VAL A 229 4.28 -15.74 17.14
C VAL A 229 3.36 -15.28 18.27
N ASN A 230 2.05 -15.14 18.02
CA ASN A 230 1.05 -14.89 19.05
C ASN A 230 0.79 -16.14 19.91
N VAL A 231 0.99 -17.34 19.34
CA VAL A 231 0.86 -18.63 20.04
C VAL A 231 2.18 -19.04 20.65
N THR A 232 3.23 -19.11 19.81
CA THR A 232 4.55 -19.57 20.20
C THR A 232 5.59 -18.52 19.81
N PRO A 233 6.10 -17.73 20.76
CA PRO A 233 7.02 -16.63 20.43
C PRO A 233 8.46 -17.15 20.18
N PRO A 234 9.27 -16.49 19.32
CA PRO A 234 10.62 -16.95 18.98
C PRO A 234 11.59 -17.07 20.17
N ARG A 235 11.31 -16.35 21.27
CA ARG A 235 12.09 -16.39 22.52
C ARG A 235 12.15 -17.77 23.20
N VAL A 236 11.36 -18.75 22.75
CA VAL A 236 11.49 -20.15 23.21
C VAL A 236 12.78 -20.81 22.69
N GLY A 237 13.48 -20.19 21.73
CA GLY A 237 14.79 -20.62 21.24
C GLY A 237 14.71 -21.70 20.17
N SER A 238 15.72 -22.57 20.10
CA SER A 238 15.88 -23.61 19.07
C SER A 238 14.61 -24.41 18.74
N PRO A 239 13.75 -24.82 19.71
CA PRO A 239 12.50 -25.51 19.39
C PRO A 239 11.58 -24.78 18.41
N PHE A 240 11.59 -23.44 18.39
CA PHE A 240 10.74 -22.63 17.49
C PHE A 240 10.93 -23.00 16.01
N TYR A 241 12.16 -23.31 15.61
CA TYR A 241 12.56 -23.49 14.21
C TYR A 241 12.41 -24.92 13.71
N GLN A 242 12.10 -25.88 14.58
CA GLN A 242 12.19 -27.32 14.27
C GLN A 242 10.92 -27.90 13.63
N HIS A 243 9.92 -27.06 13.36
CA HIS A 243 8.56 -27.50 13.05
C HIS A 243 8.15 -27.32 11.60
N ARG A 244 9.08 -26.93 10.71
CA ARG A 244 8.78 -26.76 9.29
C ARG A 244 9.12 -27.99 8.47
N GLY A 245 8.29 -28.28 7.47
CA GLY A 245 8.60 -29.19 6.37
C GLY A 245 9.13 -28.42 5.15
N GLY A 246 9.48 -29.12 4.07
CA GLY A 246 9.83 -28.48 2.79
C GLY A 246 9.97 -29.44 1.61
N ASP A 247 9.99 -28.87 0.41
CA ASP A 247 10.25 -29.56 -0.86
C ASP A 247 10.71 -28.54 -1.93
N PHE A 248 11.06 -29.02 -3.11
CA PHE A 248 11.41 -28.24 -4.30
C PHE A 248 10.58 -28.69 -5.51
N VAL A 249 9.97 -27.73 -6.20
CA VAL A 249 9.17 -27.95 -7.41
C VAL A 249 9.95 -27.41 -8.61
N ASP A 250 10.64 -28.30 -9.31
CA ASP A 250 11.52 -27.97 -10.44
C ASP A 250 10.78 -27.22 -11.55
N SER A 251 9.59 -27.68 -11.93
CA SER A 251 8.76 -27.05 -12.98
C SER A 251 8.32 -25.61 -12.66
N LEU A 252 8.36 -25.21 -11.38
CA LEU A 252 8.04 -23.85 -10.94
C LEU A 252 9.28 -23.09 -10.48
N ARG A 253 10.46 -23.72 -10.46
CA ARG A 253 11.70 -23.17 -9.88
C ARG A 253 11.48 -22.64 -8.45
N LEU A 254 10.72 -23.40 -7.66
CA LEU A 254 10.17 -23.00 -6.36
C LEU A 254 10.64 -23.95 -5.25
N ALA A 255 11.42 -23.45 -4.31
CA ALA A 255 11.71 -24.12 -3.05
C ALA A 255 10.77 -23.59 -1.97
N TYR A 256 10.13 -24.44 -1.18
CA TYR A 256 9.15 -23.99 -0.19
C TYR A 256 9.26 -24.67 1.16
N ALA A 257 8.69 -24.00 2.16
CA ALA A 257 8.49 -24.45 3.52
C ALA A 257 7.01 -24.37 3.89
N TYR A 258 6.62 -25.15 4.89
CA TYR A 258 5.30 -25.08 5.50
C TYR A 258 5.35 -25.47 6.97
N ASP A 259 4.35 -25.03 7.74
CA ASP A 259 4.18 -25.51 9.12
C ASP A 259 3.80 -26.99 9.09
N TYR A 260 4.67 -27.86 9.62
CA TYR A 260 4.43 -29.30 9.63
C TYR A 260 3.60 -29.71 10.85
N ASP A 261 4.04 -29.31 12.05
CA ASP A 261 3.40 -29.67 13.32
C ASP A 261 3.55 -28.62 14.43
N GLY A 262 3.92 -27.40 14.05
CA GLY A 262 4.28 -26.33 14.97
C GLY A 262 3.11 -25.66 15.65
N ASP A 263 2.20 -25.08 14.87
CA ASP A 263 0.95 -24.47 15.37
C ASP A 263 -0.27 -24.86 14.49
N PRO A 264 -0.60 -26.16 14.31
CA PRO A 264 -1.71 -26.57 13.43
C PRO A 264 -3.04 -25.92 13.81
N GLY A 265 -3.77 -25.40 12.82
CA GLY A 265 -5.02 -24.65 13.00
C GLY A 265 -4.82 -23.17 13.34
N PHE A 266 -3.60 -22.73 13.64
CA PHE A 266 -3.25 -21.31 13.85
C PHE A 266 -2.33 -20.74 12.76
N THR A 267 -1.88 -21.59 11.84
CA THR A 267 -1.04 -21.24 10.68
C THR A 267 -1.75 -21.44 9.35
N ASP A 268 -2.97 -21.98 9.32
CA ASP A 268 -3.64 -22.41 8.09
C ASP A 268 -3.81 -21.27 7.06
N ASN A 269 -4.05 -20.02 7.50
CA ASN A 269 -4.19 -18.87 6.60
C ASN A 269 -2.86 -18.39 5.98
N GLY A 270 -1.72 -18.85 6.50
CA GLY A 270 -0.36 -18.56 6.03
C GLY A 270 0.51 -19.80 6.17
N LEU A 271 0.03 -20.94 5.65
CA LEU A 271 0.67 -22.23 5.89
C LEU A 271 2.02 -22.35 5.16
N TYR A 272 2.18 -21.65 4.05
CA TYR A 272 3.28 -21.84 3.10
C TYR A 272 4.09 -20.57 2.87
N VAL A 273 5.39 -20.74 2.68
CA VAL A 273 6.33 -19.76 2.11
C VAL A 273 7.24 -20.42 1.10
N GLY A 274 7.54 -19.74 0.01
CA GLY A 274 8.43 -20.21 -1.03
C GLY A 274 9.39 -19.13 -1.51
N LEU A 275 10.60 -19.57 -1.88
CA LEU A 275 11.54 -18.82 -2.68
C LEU A 275 11.39 -19.30 -4.12
N LYS A 276 11.20 -18.38 -5.06
CA LYS A 276 11.05 -18.68 -6.48
C LYS A 276 12.09 -17.93 -7.28
N HIS A 277 12.70 -18.60 -8.26
CA HIS A 277 13.50 -17.93 -9.29
C HIS A 277 12.61 -17.58 -10.49
N LEU A 278 12.52 -16.29 -10.81
CA LEU A 278 11.66 -15.78 -11.90
C LEU A 278 12.43 -15.71 -13.22
N GLY A 279 13.69 -15.27 -13.18
CA GLY A 279 14.54 -15.17 -14.36
C GLY A 279 15.85 -14.45 -14.09
N ALA A 280 16.69 -14.34 -15.13
CA ALA A 280 17.95 -13.63 -15.07
C ALA A 280 18.33 -13.10 -16.46
N THR A 281 19.11 -12.02 -16.46
CA THR A 281 19.74 -11.49 -17.66
C THR A 281 21.26 -11.69 -17.55
N PRO A 282 21.85 -12.67 -18.26
CA PRO A 282 23.29 -12.85 -18.29
C PRO A 282 23.97 -11.81 -19.18
N GLN A 283 25.30 -11.79 -19.23
CA GLN A 283 26.02 -10.97 -20.20
C GLN A 283 25.74 -11.44 -21.65
N ALA A 284 25.79 -10.52 -22.62
CA ALA A 284 25.36 -10.75 -24.01
C ALA A 284 25.99 -11.96 -24.73
N ASN A 285 27.16 -12.41 -24.31
CA ASN A 285 27.89 -13.53 -24.91
C ASN A 285 27.95 -14.78 -24.03
N ASP A 286 27.15 -14.84 -22.96
CA ASP A 286 27.11 -15.99 -22.06
C ASP A 286 26.52 -17.21 -22.77
N GLN A 287 27.33 -18.26 -22.89
CA GLN A 287 26.91 -19.53 -23.49
C GLN A 287 26.59 -20.62 -22.45
N SER A 288 26.87 -20.35 -21.17
CA SER A 288 26.72 -21.30 -20.07
C SER A 288 25.34 -21.19 -19.42
N TYR A 289 24.82 -19.96 -19.26
CA TYR A 289 23.58 -19.72 -18.53
C TYR A 289 22.39 -20.40 -19.21
N ARG A 290 21.56 -21.04 -18.39
CA ARG A 290 20.26 -21.59 -18.79
C ARG A 290 19.23 -21.13 -17.76
N PRO A 291 17.98 -20.82 -18.17
CA PRO A 291 16.93 -20.30 -17.30
C PRO A 291 16.35 -21.39 -16.36
N ALA A 292 17.18 -21.90 -15.46
CA ALA A 292 16.87 -22.97 -14.52
C ALA A 292 17.21 -22.54 -13.09
N ALA A 293 16.69 -23.29 -12.12
CA ALA A 293 17.06 -23.16 -10.72
C ALA A 293 17.45 -24.52 -10.13
N SER A 294 18.47 -24.52 -9.29
CA SER A 294 18.88 -25.66 -8.46
C SER A 294 18.51 -25.42 -7.00
N PHE A 295 18.28 -26.52 -6.27
CA PHE A 295 17.93 -26.48 -4.86
C PHE A 295 18.94 -27.26 -4.02
N ASN A 296 19.30 -26.71 -2.87
CA ASN A 296 20.06 -27.39 -1.83
C ASN A 296 19.52 -27.03 -0.45
N THR A 297 19.76 -27.90 0.53
CA THR A 297 19.33 -27.68 1.91
C THR A 297 20.22 -28.44 2.89
N TRP A 298 20.26 -27.96 4.13
CA TRP A 298 21.01 -28.56 5.22
C TRP A 298 20.36 -28.22 6.56
N LEU A 299 20.77 -28.92 7.62
CA LEU A 299 20.32 -28.60 8.98
C LEU A 299 21.17 -27.47 9.55
N PHE A 300 20.51 -26.52 10.20
CA PHE A 300 21.16 -25.34 10.80
C PHE A 300 22.34 -25.75 11.70
N ARG A 301 23.55 -25.31 11.32
CA ARG A 301 24.81 -25.56 12.04
C ARG A 301 25.15 -27.03 12.33
N ASP A 302 24.55 -27.97 11.61
CA ASP A 302 24.95 -29.37 11.72
C ASP A 302 26.16 -29.61 10.83
N THR A 303 27.31 -29.94 11.39
CA THR A 303 28.53 -30.27 10.62
C THR A 303 28.82 -31.76 10.57
N SER A 304 27.92 -32.58 11.12
CA SER A 304 28.10 -34.02 11.32
C SER A 304 27.29 -34.87 10.35
N ASP A 305 26.15 -34.39 9.86
CA ASP A 305 25.32 -35.14 8.92
C ASP A 305 26.01 -35.24 7.54
N PRO A 306 26.20 -36.45 6.97
CA PRO A 306 26.95 -36.62 5.72
C PRO A 306 26.25 -36.04 4.48
N VAL A 307 24.97 -35.67 4.57
CA VAL A 307 24.16 -35.16 3.46
C VAL A 307 23.70 -33.73 3.75
N LEU A 308 23.17 -33.51 4.95
CA LEU A 308 22.58 -32.27 5.43
C LEU A 308 23.57 -31.43 6.24
N PHE A 309 24.88 -31.59 6.02
CA PHE A 309 25.86 -30.71 6.66
C PHE A 309 25.74 -29.27 6.17
N SER A 310 25.93 -28.35 7.12
CA SER A 310 26.12 -26.92 6.96
C SER A 310 27.51 -26.63 6.39
N PRO A 311 27.62 -25.90 5.26
CA PRO A 311 28.91 -25.56 4.67
C PRO A 311 29.68 -24.59 5.58
N GLN A 312 30.95 -24.89 5.83
CA GLN A 312 31.83 -24.10 6.72
C GLN A 312 32.84 -23.26 5.93
N THR A 313 33.06 -23.56 4.65
CA THR A 313 34.03 -22.88 3.79
C THR A 313 33.40 -22.35 2.50
N ASP A 314 34.07 -21.43 1.82
CA ASP A 314 33.67 -20.94 0.49
C ASP A 314 33.58 -22.07 -0.51
N LEU A 315 34.53 -23.02 -0.47
CA LEU A 315 34.53 -24.20 -1.33
C LEU A 315 33.25 -25.02 -1.15
N GLU A 316 32.91 -25.36 0.11
CA GLU A 316 31.70 -26.14 0.41
C GLU A 316 30.42 -25.37 0.07
N SER A 317 30.40 -24.06 0.31
CA SER A 317 29.25 -23.20 0.00
C SER A 317 29.03 -23.08 -1.51
N TYR A 318 30.11 -22.87 -2.27
CA TYR A 318 30.09 -22.86 -3.73
C TYR A 318 29.67 -24.24 -4.29
N GLN A 319 30.11 -25.34 -3.68
CA GLN A 319 29.63 -26.68 -4.03
C GLN A 319 28.12 -26.82 -3.80
N LYS A 320 27.57 -26.30 -2.70
CA LYS A 320 26.11 -26.30 -2.47
C LYS A 320 25.34 -25.53 -3.55
N GLN A 321 25.92 -24.47 -4.13
CA GLN A 321 25.35 -23.72 -5.25
C GLN A 321 25.45 -24.49 -6.57
N ALA A 322 26.64 -25.01 -6.88
CA ALA A 322 26.95 -25.65 -8.17
C ALA A 322 26.39 -27.08 -8.30
N GLU A 323 26.23 -27.79 -7.19
CA GLU A 323 25.80 -29.19 -7.15
C GLU A 323 24.40 -29.29 -6.52
N PRO A 324 23.31 -29.35 -7.33
CA PRO A 324 21.95 -29.50 -6.82
C PRO A 324 21.80 -30.78 -5.98
N MET A 325 21.01 -30.70 -4.91
CA MET A 325 20.62 -31.88 -4.16
C MET A 325 19.76 -32.81 -5.04
N PRO A 326 20.13 -34.09 -5.23
CA PRO A 326 19.35 -34.99 -6.07
C PRO A 326 17.92 -35.20 -5.54
N ARG A 327 16.93 -35.26 -6.44
CA ARG A 327 15.51 -35.44 -6.06
C ARG A 327 15.26 -36.60 -5.10
N PHE A 328 15.89 -37.75 -5.33
CA PHE A 328 15.75 -38.93 -4.46
C PHE A 328 16.28 -38.70 -3.03
N VAL A 329 17.24 -37.79 -2.86
CA VAL A 329 17.74 -37.38 -1.53
C VAL A 329 16.69 -36.51 -0.85
N ILE A 330 16.17 -35.49 -1.55
CA ILE A 330 15.10 -34.61 -1.06
C ILE A 330 13.91 -35.44 -0.58
N ASP A 331 13.42 -36.37 -1.41
CA ASP A 331 12.29 -37.24 -1.07
C ASP A 331 12.55 -38.13 0.15
N ARG A 332 13.81 -38.50 0.39
CA ARG A 332 14.19 -39.40 1.48
C ARG A 332 14.43 -38.67 2.79
N VAL A 333 15.07 -37.50 2.78
CA VAL A 333 15.59 -36.85 4.00
C VAL A 333 14.98 -35.48 4.31
N VAL A 334 14.26 -34.87 3.38
CA VAL A 334 13.65 -33.54 3.55
C VAL A 334 12.11 -33.64 3.52
N LYS A 335 11.56 -34.25 2.48
CA LYS A 335 10.12 -34.29 2.25
C LYS A 335 9.38 -35.03 3.36
N GLY A 336 8.36 -34.40 3.92
CA GLY A 336 7.52 -34.96 4.98
C GLY A 336 8.25 -35.14 6.32
N ARG A 337 9.33 -34.37 6.56
CA ARG A 337 10.07 -34.38 7.82
C ARG A 337 10.18 -32.97 8.40
N PRO A 338 9.88 -32.78 9.69
CA PRO A 338 10.09 -31.51 10.36
C PRO A 338 11.57 -31.32 10.71
N GLY A 339 12.07 -30.09 10.64
CA GLY A 339 13.41 -29.74 11.09
C GLY A 339 13.76 -28.28 10.81
N ASN A 340 14.88 -27.81 11.36
CA ASN A 340 15.41 -26.50 11.03
C ASN A 340 16.28 -26.58 9.76
N PHE A 341 15.63 -26.49 8.60
CA PHE A 341 16.26 -26.61 7.29
C PHE A 341 16.59 -25.23 6.70
N MET A 342 17.87 -25.04 6.40
CA MET A 342 18.34 -23.91 5.61
C MET A 342 18.01 -24.15 4.15
N THR A 343 17.40 -23.16 3.50
CA THR A 343 16.91 -23.28 2.11
C THR A 343 17.84 -22.49 1.21
N LEU A 344 18.39 -23.13 0.17
CA LEU A 344 19.21 -22.47 -0.84
C LEU A 344 18.62 -22.70 -2.23
N LEU A 345 18.14 -21.64 -2.87
CA LEU A 345 17.67 -21.66 -4.25
C LEU A 345 18.67 -20.90 -5.14
N THR A 346 19.21 -21.57 -6.15
CA THR A 346 20.34 -21.08 -6.94
C THR A 346 20.01 -21.02 -8.42
N THR A 347 20.56 -20.05 -9.14
CA THR A 347 20.62 -20.04 -10.62
C THR A 347 22.06 -19.81 -11.10
N GLY A 348 22.36 -20.27 -12.31
CA GLY A 348 23.70 -20.30 -12.89
C GLY A 348 24.02 -21.65 -13.56
N PRO A 349 25.27 -21.86 -14.00
CA PRO A 349 26.36 -20.91 -13.94
C PRO A 349 26.21 -19.77 -14.95
N PHE A 350 26.56 -18.56 -14.53
CA PHE A 350 26.90 -17.47 -15.44
C PHE A 350 28.38 -17.65 -15.82
N GLN A 351 28.68 -17.64 -17.11
CA GLN A 351 30.01 -17.95 -17.63
C GLN A 351 31.08 -17.03 -17.04
N MET A 352 30.77 -15.73 -17.00
CA MET A 352 31.69 -14.71 -16.50
C MET A 352 30.96 -13.44 -16.06
N LEU A 353 31.64 -12.64 -15.25
CA LEU A 353 31.30 -11.27 -14.89
C LEU A 353 32.53 -10.37 -15.12
N GLU A 354 32.52 -9.60 -16.20
CA GLU A 354 33.63 -8.72 -16.57
C GLU A 354 33.69 -7.48 -15.65
N PRO A 355 34.86 -6.87 -15.46
CA PRO A 355 34.98 -5.58 -14.79
C PRO A 355 33.99 -4.55 -15.34
N ASP A 356 33.37 -3.78 -14.45
CA ASP A 356 32.37 -2.75 -14.75
C ASP A 356 31.10 -3.22 -15.46
N SER A 357 30.91 -4.53 -15.60
CA SER A 357 29.71 -5.14 -16.17
C SER A 357 28.80 -5.70 -15.07
N SER A 358 27.54 -5.94 -15.42
CA SER A 358 26.54 -6.51 -14.52
C SER A 358 25.85 -7.75 -15.10
N ILE A 359 25.32 -8.56 -14.20
CA ILE A 359 24.25 -9.51 -14.46
C ILE A 359 23.03 -9.13 -13.63
N ASN A 360 21.86 -9.59 -14.05
CA ASN A 360 20.62 -9.39 -13.31
C ASN A 360 20.02 -10.75 -12.94
N VAL A 361 19.53 -10.89 -11.71
CA VAL A 361 18.84 -12.10 -11.23
C VAL A 361 17.63 -11.70 -10.39
N VAL A 362 16.49 -12.33 -10.69
CA VAL A 362 15.21 -11.98 -10.08
C VAL A 362 14.60 -13.18 -9.38
N PHE A 363 14.24 -12.97 -8.13
CA PHE A 363 13.55 -13.93 -7.29
C PHE A 363 12.22 -13.39 -6.77
N ALA A 364 11.40 -14.24 -6.17
CA ALA A 364 10.25 -13.83 -5.37
C ALA A 364 10.18 -14.61 -4.06
N VAL A 365 9.72 -13.93 -3.01
CA VAL A 365 9.17 -14.56 -1.81
C VAL A 365 7.67 -14.69 -2.02
N VAL A 366 7.13 -15.91 -1.93
CA VAL A 366 5.71 -16.22 -2.21
C VAL A 366 5.11 -16.87 -0.99
N CYS A 367 4.04 -16.32 -0.43
CA CYS A 367 3.32 -16.93 0.70
C CYS A 367 1.95 -17.42 0.26
N ALA A 368 1.37 -18.36 1.02
CA ALA A 368 0.01 -18.81 0.77
C ALA A 368 -0.62 -19.46 2.00
N GLY A 369 -1.92 -19.26 2.16
CA GLY A 369 -2.74 -20.09 3.03
C GLY A 369 -2.92 -21.50 2.46
N LYS A 370 -3.20 -22.45 3.33
CA LYS A 370 -3.59 -23.81 3.00
C LYS A 370 -4.85 -23.80 2.13
N PHE A 371 -4.87 -24.62 1.10
CA PHE A 371 -6.11 -24.94 0.40
C PHE A 371 -6.74 -26.23 0.95
N GLY A 372 -8.05 -26.22 1.19
CA GLY A 372 -8.74 -27.37 1.78
C GLY A 372 -8.47 -27.54 3.29
N SER A 373 -8.70 -28.74 3.81
CA SER A 373 -8.73 -29.02 5.25
C SER A 373 -7.91 -30.25 5.66
N ASP A 374 -6.93 -30.65 4.84
CA ASP A 374 -6.01 -31.75 5.18
C ASP A 374 -5.26 -31.45 6.50
N ASP A 375 -4.58 -32.43 7.11
CA ASP A 375 -3.69 -32.14 8.25
C ASP A 375 -2.44 -31.35 7.77
N ASN A 376 -1.86 -30.47 8.58
CA ASN A 376 -0.68 -29.68 8.18
C ASN A 376 0.56 -30.56 7.87
N ARG A 377 0.63 -31.77 8.45
CA ARG A 377 1.66 -32.76 8.11
C ARG A 377 1.49 -33.34 6.70
N GLN A 378 0.31 -33.20 6.11
CA GLN A 378 -0.04 -33.71 4.79
C GLN A 378 0.16 -32.62 3.75
N ASP A 379 1.37 -32.55 3.19
CA ASP A 379 1.70 -31.68 2.07
C ASP A 379 1.22 -32.32 0.75
N THR A 380 -0.08 -32.19 0.47
CA THR A 380 -0.74 -32.75 -0.72
C THR A 380 -0.72 -31.75 -1.88
N GLU A 381 -0.96 -32.23 -3.10
CA GLU A 381 -1.13 -31.32 -4.25
C GLU A 381 -2.33 -30.39 -4.07
N GLN A 382 -3.39 -30.89 -3.42
CA GLN A 382 -4.55 -30.09 -3.06
C GLN A 382 -4.18 -28.97 -2.09
N SER A 383 -3.41 -29.25 -1.03
CA SER A 383 -3.06 -28.23 -0.03
C SER A 383 -2.20 -27.09 -0.58
N ARG A 384 -1.40 -27.36 -1.63
CA ARG A 384 -0.50 -26.39 -2.29
C ARG A 384 -1.15 -25.52 -3.37
N GLN A 385 -2.44 -25.70 -3.67
CA GLN A 385 -3.05 -24.99 -4.81
C GLN A 385 -2.91 -23.46 -4.75
N ASN A 386 -3.07 -22.87 -3.56
CA ASN A 386 -2.87 -21.44 -3.37
C ASN A 386 -1.41 -21.02 -3.59
N LEU A 387 -0.45 -21.79 -3.06
CA LEU A 387 0.99 -21.55 -3.27
C LEU A 387 1.35 -21.57 -4.76
N TYR A 388 0.85 -22.55 -5.51
CA TYR A 388 1.12 -22.64 -6.94
C TYR A 388 0.46 -21.51 -7.74
N THR A 389 -0.73 -21.08 -7.32
CA THR A 389 -1.43 -19.94 -7.93
C THR A 389 -0.66 -18.64 -7.69
N ASN A 390 -0.21 -18.38 -6.46
CA ASN A 390 0.57 -17.19 -6.13
C ASN A 390 1.96 -17.21 -6.80
N ALA A 391 2.58 -18.39 -6.90
CA ALA A 391 3.84 -18.56 -7.62
C ALA A 391 3.67 -18.32 -9.12
N TYR A 392 2.55 -18.73 -9.72
CA TYR A 392 2.22 -18.44 -11.11
C TYR A 392 2.10 -16.93 -11.32
N TRP A 393 1.33 -16.22 -10.49
CA TRP A 393 1.20 -14.76 -10.60
C TRP A 393 2.51 -13.99 -10.40
N ALA A 394 3.40 -14.46 -9.51
CA ALA A 394 4.73 -13.89 -9.39
C ALA A 394 5.56 -14.02 -10.69
N GLN A 395 5.39 -15.14 -11.41
CA GLN A 395 6.03 -15.33 -12.72
C GLN A 395 5.40 -14.43 -13.78
N THR A 396 4.07 -14.38 -13.85
CA THR A 396 3.34 -13.51 -14.78
C THR A 396 3.72 -12.05 -14.62
N ALA A 397 3.85 -11.57 -13.37
CA ALA A 397 4.35 -10.23 -13.09
C ALA A 397 5.74 -10.01 -13.71
N TYR A 398 6.70 -10.89 -13.43
CA TYR A 398 8.06 -10.76 -13.96
C TYR A 398 8.14 -10.85 -15.49
N ASP A 399 7.36 -11.75 -16.09
CA ASP A 399 7.33 -11.96 -17.53
C ASP A 399 6.77 -10.72 -18.22
N GLY A 400 5.71 -10.11 -17.68
CA GLY A 400 5.10 -8.90 -18.24
C GLY A 400 4.63 -9.15 -19.67
N GLU A 401 5.20 -8.42 -20.63
CA GLU A 401 4.92 -8.60 -22.07
C GLU A 401 5.56 -9.87 -22.66
N ASP A 402 6.55 -10.48 -22.00
CA ASP A 402 7.30 -11.65 -22.45
C ASP A 402 6.46 -12.93 -22.34
N ARG A 403 5.44 -13.06 -23.18
CA ARG A 403 4.41 -14.11 -23.08
C ARG A 403 4.97 -15.52 -23.23
N ASN A 404 6.15 -15.66 -23.84
CA ASN A 404 6.81 -16.95 -24.03
C ASN A 404 8.09 -17.12 -23.19
N ALA A 405 8.41 -16.15 -22.33
CA ALA A 405 9.56 -16.13 -21.42
C ALA A 405 10.91 -16.36 -22.13
N ASN A 406 11.07 -15.83 -23.35
CA ASN A 406 12.30 -15.98 -24.14
C ASN A 406 13.28 -14.80 -23.99
N ASN A 407 12.91 -13.79 -23.19
CA ASN A 407 13.64 -12.54 -22.95
C ASN A 407 13.85 -11.69 -24.22
N ARG A 408 12.93 -11.75 -25.18
CA ARG A 408 12.93 -10.93 -26.40
C ARG A 408 11.53 -10.43 -26.66
N LEU A 409 11.44 -9.20 -27.12
CA LEU A 409 10.19 -8.63 -27.59
C LEU A 409 9.80 -9.25 -28.94
N ASP A 410 8.75 -10.07 -28.96
CA ASP A 410 8.21 -10.68 -30.18
C ASP A 410 7.06 -9.84 -30.79
N PRO A 411 6.76 -10.02 -32.10
CA PRO A 411 5.66 -9.30 -32.74
C PRO A 411 4.30 -9.55 -32.05
N GLY A 412 3.69 -8.47 -31.52
CA GLY A 412 2.41 -8.51 -30.83
C GLY A 412 2.49 -8.64 -29.30
N GLU A 413 3.71 -8.62 -28.75
CA GLU A 413 3.96 -8.47 -27.31
C GLU A 413 4.07 -7.00 -26.88
N ASP A 414 4.56 -6.13 -27.76
CA ASP A 414 4.70 -4.67 -27.55
C ASP A 414 3.33 -3.96 -27.53
N VAL A 415 2.73 -3.82 -26.33
CA VAL A 415 1.38 -3.29 -26.15
C VAL A 415 1.35 -1.78 -26.27
N ASP A 416 2.36 -1.09 -25.73
CA ASP A 416 2.45 0.36 -25.68
C ASP A 416 3.20 1.00 -26.87
N ARG A 417 3.89 0.17 -27.67
CA ARG A 417 4.62 0.52 -28.90
C ARG A 417 5.88 1.34 -28.67
N ASP A 418 6.54 1.17 -27.53
CA ASP A 418 7.81 1.84 -27.22
C ASP A 418 9.04 1.06 -27.75
N GLY A 419 8.85 -0.18 -28.18
CA GLY A 419 9.89 -1.07 -28.72
C GLY A 419 10.80 -1.68 -27.64
N MET A 420 10.40 -1.64 -26.38
CA MET A 420 11.05 -2.28 -25.24
C MET A 420 10.19 -3.43 -24.74
N LEU A 421 10.82 -4.38 -24.02
CA LEU A 421 10.11 -5.49 -23.40
C LEU A 421 9.78 -5.10 -21.96
N ASP A 422 8.52 -4.83 -21.68
CA ASP A 422 8.10 -4.42 -20.35
C ASP A 422 7.92 -5.60 -19.40
N ARG A 423 8.53 -5.47 -18.22
CA ARG A 423 8.44 -6.43 -17.10
C ARG A 423 7.69 -5.81 -15.94
N TYR A 424 7.24 -6.67 -15.02
CA TYR A 424 6.54 -6.26 -13.80
C TYR A 424 5.16 -5.65 -14.07
N VAL A 425 4.58 -6.01 -15.21
CA VAL A 425 3.23 -5.59 -15.56
C VAL A 425 2.26 -6.69 -15.17
N LEU A 426 1.14 -6.28 -14.61
CA LEU A 426 0.06 -7.17 -14.17
C LEU A 426 -1.24 -6.71 -14.82
N PRO A 427 -2.26 -7.60 -14.89
CA PRO A 427 -3.57 -7.18 -15.34
C PRO A 427 -4.07 -6.00 -14.51
N THR A 428 -4.60 -5.00 -15.19
CA THR A 428 -5.09 -3.77 -14.55
C THR A 428 -6.58 -3.64 -14.79
N PRO A 429 -7.35 -3.21 -13.78
CA PRO A 429 -8.77 -2.94 -14.00
C PRO A 429 -8.94 -1.88 -15.10
N PRO A 430 -10.12 -1.81 -15.75
CA PRO A 430 -10.42 -0.77 -16.71
C PRO A 430 -10.20 0.62 -16.12
N SER A 431 -9.72 1.55 -16.94
CA SER A 431 -9.46 2.93 -16.50
C SER A 431 -10.71 3.56 -15.84
N PRO A 432 -10.56 4.28 -14.72
CA PRO A 432 -11.70 4.96 -14.10
C PRO A 432 -12.41 5.90 -15.09
N PRO A 433 -13.75 5.93 -15.14
CA PRO A 433 -14.45 6.85 -16.01
C PRO A 433 -14.29 8.29 -15.53
N ARG A 434 -14.43 9.25 -16.44
CA ARG A 434 -14.49 10.67 -16.08
C ARG A 434 -15.88 11.00 -15.56
N VAL A 435 -15.95 11.56 -14.36
CA VAL A 435 -17.20 11.80 -13.63
C VAL A 435 -17.47 13.29 -13.48
N LYS A 436 -18.74 13.67 -13.63
CA LYS A 436 -19.27 14.98 -13.23
C LYS A 436 -20.46 14.78 -12.30
N VAL A 437 -20.50 15.57 -11.24
CA VAL A 437 -21.60 15.54 -10.28
C VAL A 437 -22.24 16.92 -10.20
N ILE A 438 -23.57 16.96 -10.27
CA ILE A 438 -24.37 18.19 -10.18
C ILE A 438 -25.34 18.05 -9.00
N PRO A 439 -25.05 18.71 -7.86
CA PRO A 439 -25.99 18.79 -6.74
C PRO A 439 -27.13 19.77 -7.04
N SER A 440 -28.31 19.48 -6.49
CA SER A 440 -29.53 20.29 -6.55
C SER A 440 -30.36 20.03 -5.28
N ASP A 441 -31.55 20.61 -5.18
CA ASP A 441 -32.40 20.49 -4.00
C ASP A 441 -32.73 19.01 -3.73
N ARG A 442 -32.25 18.50 -2.60
CA ARG A 442 -32.40 17.12 -2.13
C ARG A 442 -31.98 16.05 -3.14
N ARG A 443 -31.11 16.42 -4.07
CA ARG A 443 -30.77 15.61 -5.23
C ARG A 443 -29.30 15.77 -5.59
N VAL A 444 -28.70 14.69 -6.07
CA VAL A 444 -27.43 14.70 -6.79
C VAL A 444 -27.61 13.94 -8.09
N THR A 445 -27.18 14.55 -9.20
CA THR A 445 -27.12 13.87 -10.49
C THR A 445 -25.67 13.59 -10.84
N VAL A 446 -25.34 12.32 -11.06
CA VAL A 446 -24.01 11.85 -11.42
C VAL A 446 -24.01 11.52 -12.91
N TYR A 447 -23.03 12.06 -13.63
CA TYR A 447 -22.76 11.80 -15.04
C TYR A 447 -21.38 11.19 -15.18
N TRP A 448 -21.22 10.24 -16.10
CA TRP A 448 -19.90 9.72 -16.43
C TRP A 448 -19.76 9.41 -17.93
N ASP A 449 -18.52 9.50 -18.40
CA ASP A 449 -18.15 9.14 -19.77
C ASP A 449 -18.02 7.62 -19.94
N ARG A 450 -17.78 7.19 -21.18
CA ARG A 450 -17.59 5.78 -21.54
C ARG A 450 -16.13 5.41 -21.80
N SER A 451 -15.18 6.20 -21.30
CA SER A 451 -13.75 5.98 -21.58
C SER A 451 -13.27 4.62 -21.10
N ALA A 452 -13.81 4.12 -19.99
CA ALA A 452 -13.50 2.80 -19.44
C ALA A 452 -13.84 1.64 -20.39
N GLU A 453 -14.87 1.78 -21.25
CA GLU A 453 -15.27 0.74 -22.22
C GLU A 453 -14.21 0.53 -23.33
N GLU A 454 -13.36 1.53 -23.53
CA GLU A 454 -12.27 1.49 -24.51
C GLU A 454 -10.93 1.09 -23.89
N SER A 455 -10.90 0.88 -22.56
CA SER A 455 -9.70 0.45 -21.83
C SER A 455 -9.25 -0.93 -22.33
N VAL A 456 -7.95 -1.07 -22.57
CA VAL A 456 -7.32 -2.33 -22.96
C VAL A 456 -6.51 -2.82 -21.77
N ASP A 457 -6.76 -4.04 -21.32
CA ASP A 457 -5.93 -4.70 -20.31
C ASP A 457 -4.55 -4.98 -20.89
N PHE A 458 -3.52 -4.58 -20.16
CA PHE A 458 -2.14 -4.58 -20.65
C PHE A 458 -1.63 -6.00 -20.92
N ILE A 459 -2.05 -6.99 -20.13
CA ILE A 459 -1.53 -8.36 -20.28
C ILE A 459 -2.26 -9.12 -21.38
N SER A 460 -3.59 -9.09 -21.37
CA SER A 460 -4.40 -9.79 -22.36
C SER A 460 -4.42 -9.10 -23.74
N GLY A 461 -4.14 -7.80 -23.78
CA GLY A 461 -4.29 -6.97 -24.99
C GLY A 461 -5.73 -6.84 -25.46
N LYS A 462 -6.71 -7.14 -24.60
CA LYS A 462 -8.15 -7.10 -24.91
C LYS A 462 -8.84 -5.95 -24.19
N LYS A 463 -9.95 -5.49 -24.77
CA LYS A 463 -10.92 -4.68 -24.03
C LYS A 463 -11.81 -5.63 -23.23
N ASP A 464 -11.73 -5.54 -21.92
CA ASP A 464 -12.36 -6.48 -20.98
C ASP A 464 -13.31 -5.80 -19.98
N PHE A 465 -13.69 -4.55 -20.25
CA PHE A 465 -14.73 -3.83 -19.51
C PHE A 465 -16.01 -4.68 -19.38
N GLU A 466 -16.51 -4.76 -18.15
CA GLU A 466 -17.75 -5.45 -17.82
C GLU A 466 -18.84 -4.46 -17.34
N GLY A 467 -18.49 -3.53 -16.45
CA GLY A 467 -19.50 -2.64 -15.89
C GLY A 467 -18.97 -1.46 -15.06
N TYR A 468 -19.91 -0.72 -14.49
CA TYR A 468 -19.69 0.40 -13.58
C TYR A 468 -20.30 0.14 -12.19
N ARG A 469 -19.61 0.58 -11.14
CA ARG A 469 -20.14 0.65 -9.78
C ARG A 469 -20.20 2.09 -9.30
N LEU A 470 -21.34 2.49 -8.75
CA LEU A 470 -21.58 3.80 -8.18
C LEU A 470 -21.55 3.70 -6.65
N TYR A 471 -20.69 4.50 -6.02
CA TYR A 471 -20.53 4.55 -4.57
C TYR A 471 -20.97 5.90 -4.00
N ARG A 472 -21.42 5.87 -2.75
CA ARG A 472 -21.69 7.06 -1.95
C ARG A 472 -21.38 6.82 -0.48
N THR A 473 -20.90 7.84 0.22
CA THR A 473 -20.84 7.81 1.69
C THR A 473 -22.23 7.84 2.32
N GLN A 474 -22.36 7.29 3.52
CA GLN A 474 -23.54 7.53 4.34
C GLN A 474 -23.45 8.90 5.04
N LEU A 475 -24.60 9.37 5.52
CA LEU A 475 -24.70 10.64 6.23
C LEU A 475 -23.86 10.62 7.51
N GLY A 476 -22.90 11.54 7.62
CA GLY A 476 -22.07 11.71 8.82
C GLY A 476 -20.87 10.77 8.91
N GLU A 477 -20.65 9.88 7.94
CA GLU A 477 -19.43 9.05 7.89
C GLU A 477 -18.17 9.82 7.48
N ASP A 478 -18.37 11.05 7.03
CA ASP A 478 -17.37 11.98 6.56
C ASP A 478 -16.82 12.92 7.67
N LEU A 479 -17.25 12.72 8.92
CA LEU A 479 -16.70 13.36 10.13
C LEU A 479 -15.34 12.74 10.56
N PRO A 480 -14.52 13.41 11.40
CA PRO A 480 -13.15 12.98 11.66
C PRO A 480 -13.04 11.60 12.30
N GLY A 481 -11.97 10.89 11.96
CA GLY A 481 -11.61 9.60 12.55
C GLY A 481 -12.09 8.39 11.77
N ARG A 482 -12.67 8.57 10.58
CA ARG A 482 -13.07 7.49 9.68
C ARG A 482 -12.29 7.56 8.37
N ASP A 483 -11.95 6.39 7.83
CA ASP A 483 -11.30 6.25 6.54
C ASP A 483 -12.33 6.39 5.40
N LEU A 484 -12.04 7.22 4.40
CA LEU A 484 -12.97 7.53 3.31
C LEU A 484 -13.28 6.30 2.46
N LEU A 485 -12.29 5.46 2.19
CA LEU A 485 -12.47 4.25 1.39
C LEU A 485 -13.42 3.28 2.11
N SER A 486 -13.27 3.11 3.42
CA SER A 486 -14.16 2.29 4.25
C SER A 486 -15.58 2.86 4.37
N SER A 487 -15.75 4.17 4.18
CA SER A 487 -17.05 4.87 4.27
C SER A 487 -17.84 4.86 2.95
N LEU A 488 -17.21 4.47 1.83
CA LEU A 488 -17.89 4.40 0.53
C LEU A 488 -18.73 3.13 0.44
N THR A 489 -20.05 3.31 0.36
CA THR A 489 -21.01 2.21 0.23
C THR A 489 -21.52 2.09 -1.21
N LEU A 490 -21.67 0.87 -1.70
CA LEU A 490 -22.19 0.60 -3.04
C LEU A 490 -23.65 1.05 -3.11
N LEU A 491 -23.95 1.95 -4.05
CA LEU A 491 -25.30 2.46 -4.31
C LEU A 491 -25.98 1.69 -5.44
N ALA A 492 -25.24 1.41 -6.51
CA ALA A 492 -25.71 0.69 -7.67
C ALA A 492 -24.55 0.06 -8.45
N GLU A 493 -24.84 -1.01 -9.18
CA GLU A 493 -23.95 -1.68 -10.12
C GLU A 493 -24.69 -1.83 -11.45
N PHE A 494 -23.99 -1.57 -12.55
CA PHE A 494 -24.50 -1.68 -13.93
C PHE A 494 -23.47 -2.42 -14.78
N ASP A 495 -23.83 -3.56 -15.33
CA ASP A 495 -22.91 -4.45 -16.06
C ASP A 495 -23.49 -4.91 -17.40
N SER A 496 -22.64 -5.50 -18.22
CA SER A 496 -23.00 -5.97 -19.55
C SER A 496 -23.91 -7.18 -19.44
N ILE A 497 -24.77 -7.39 -20.45
CA ILE A 497 -25.66 -8.56 -20.50
C ILE A 497 -24.96 -9.63 -21.34
N ASN A 498 -24.10 -10.42 -20.71
CA ASN A 498 -23.22 -11.40 -21.37
C ASN A 498 -23.02 -12.71 -20.57
N GLY A 499 -23.68 -12.86 -19.41
CA GLY A 499 -23.55 -14.02 -18.53
C GLY A 499 -22.44 -13.92 -17.49
N ILE A 500 -21.85 -12.73 -17.31
CA ILE A 500 -20.87 -12.40 -16.28
C ILE A 500 -21.54 -11.41 -15.30
N GLY A 501 -21.26 -11.54 -14.01
CA GLY A 501 -21.82 -10.63 -13.01
C GLY A 501 -23.33 -10.83 -12.75
N TYR A 502 -24.06 -9.73 -12.67
CA TYR A 502 -25.49 -9.66 -12.40
C TYR A 502 -26.36 -9.42 -13.66
N ASP A 503 -25.75 -9.13 -14.82
CA ASP A 503 -26.43 -8.87 -16.09
C ASP A 503 -27.54 -7.79 -16.01
N THR A 504 -27.30 -6.73 -15.24
CA THR A 504 -28.25 -5.64 -14.97
C THR A 504 -28.47 -4.71 -16.17
N GLY A 505 -27.50 -4.63 -17.08
CA GLY A 505 -27.54 -3.78 -18.27
C GLY A 505 -27.25 -2.29 -17.98
N LEU A 506 -26.69 -1.61 -18.98
CA LEU A 506 -26.38 -0.17 -18.90
C LEU A 506 -27.55 0.74 -19.30
N GLU A 507 -28.65 0.20 -19.80
CA GLU A 507 -29.76 0.98 -20.38
C GLU A 507 -30.46 1.88 -19.37
N PHE A 508 -30.52 1.50 -18.09
CA PHE A 508 -31.14 2.33 -17.04
C PHE A 508 -30.42 3.67 -16.86
N VAL A 509 -29.10 3.68 -17.05
CA VAL A 509 -28.25 4.87 -16.89
C VAL A 509 -27.86 5.52 -18.21
N ARG A 510 -28.08 4.84 -19.35
CA ARG A 510 -27.70 5.36 -20.68
C ARG A 510 -28.54 6.58 -21.06
N LEU A 511 -27.87 7.63 -21.52
CA LEU A 511 -28.52 8.79 -22.12
C LEU A 511 -28.89 8.53 -23.58
N ALA A 512 -30.03 9.06 -24.02
CA ALA A 512 -30.46 8.97 -25.42
C ALA A 512 -29.49 9.68 -26.39
N ALA A 513 -28.84 10.74 -25.93
CA ALA A 513 -27.74 11.43 -26.59
C ALA A 513 -26.72 11.87 -25.54
N PRO A 514 -25.41 11.84 -25.84
CA PRO A 514 -24.40 12.31 -24.90
C PRO A 514 -24.60 13.79 -24.58
N VAL A 515 -24.23 14.18 -23.37
CA VAL A 515 -24.26 15.57 -22.91
C VAL A 515 -22.85 16.04 -22.58
N THR A 516 -22.57 17.32 -22.78
CA THR A 516 -21.31 17.94 -22.37
C THR A 516 -21.59 19.20 -21.55
N PHE A 517 -20.67 19.54 -20.65
CA PHE A 517 -20.72 20.76 -19.86
C PHE A 517 -19.51 21.68 -20.11
N GLY A 518 -18.80 21.43 -21.22
CA GLY A 518 -17.70 22.27 -21.69
C GLY A 518 -16.33 21.91 -21.11
N GLU A 519 -16.22 20.88 -20.26
CA GLU A 519 -14.93 20.36 -19.83
C GLU A 519 -14.18 19.71 -20.99
N THR A 520 -12.85 19.84 -20.95
CA THR A 520 -11.96 19.18 -21.91
C THR A 520 -10.97 18.29 -21.18
N ALA A 521 -10.60 17.18 -21.80
CA ALA A 521 -9.52 16.32 -21.35
C ALA A 521 -8.63 15.91 -22.52
N ILE A 522 -7.38 15.55 -22.23
CA ILE A 522 -6.47 15.03 -23.26
C ILE A 522 -6.99 13.67 -23.72
N ASN A 523 -7.15 13.50 -25.03
CA ASN A 523 -7.41 12.19 -25.61
C ASN A 523 -6.08 11.39 -25.60
N PRO A 524 -6.03 10.23 -24.94
CA PRO A 524 -4.80 9.44 -24.82
C PRO A 524 -4.28 8.94 -26.17
N ASN A 525 -5.14 8.79 -27.18
CA ASN A 525 -4.76 8.33 -28.52
C ASN A 525 -4.26 9.46 -29.43
N THR A 526 -4.74 10.70 -29.25
CA THR A 526 -4.39 11.83 -30.14
C THR A 526 -3.49 12.88 -29.47
N GLY A 527 -3.38 12.85 -28.14
CA GLY A 527 -2.67 13.85 -27.34
C GLY A 527 -3.30 15.24 -27.36
N GLN A 528 -4.47 15.42 -28.00
CA GLN A 528 -5.14 16.71 -28.14
C GLN A 528 -6.23 16.87 -27.05
N PRO A 529 -6.51 18.11 -26.60
CA PRO A 529 -7.66 18.38 -25.76
C PRO A 529 -8.95 18.16 -26.54
N GLU A 530 -9.83 17.33 -26.01
CA GLU A 530 -11.15 17.04 -26.56
C GLU A 530 -12.22 17.30 -25.50
N THR A 531 -13.40 17.73 -25.94
CA THR A 531 -14.56 17.94 -25.06
C THR A 531 -15.02 16.60 -24.49
N ILE A 532 -15.31 16.58 -23.18
CA ILE A 532 -15.82 15.39 -22.51
C ILE A 532 -17.31 15.22 -22.83
N ASP A 533 -17.64 14.06 -23.41
CA ASP A 533 -19.01 13.61 -23.64
C ASP A 533 -19.43 12.60 -22.57
N TYR A 534 -20.43 12.97 -21.77
CA TYR A 534 -21.03 12.11 -20.77
C TYR A 534 -22.15 11.29 -21.40
N HIS A 535 -22.03 9.97 -21.31
CA HIS A 535 -22.97 9.02 -21.92
C HIS A 535 -23.97 8.42 -20.92
N TYR A 536 -23.63 8.49 -19.64
CA TYR A 536 -24.42 7.89 -18.57
C TYR A 536 -24.88 8.93 -17.55
N ARG A 537 -26.03 8.70 -16.93
CA ARG A 537 -26.65 9.54 -15.90
C ARG A 537 -27.35 8.70 -14.84
N PHE A 538 -27.04 8.97 -13.58
CA PHE A 538 -27.76 8.46 -12.42
C PHE A 538 -28.28 9.61 -11.56
N VAL A 539 -29.53 9.50 -11.08
CA VAL A 539 -30.17 10.49 -10.22
C VAL A 539 -30.35 9.89 -8.82
N ASN A 540 -29.65 10.46 -7.84
CA ASN A 540 -29.86 10.14 -6.43
C ASN A 540 -30.76 11.21 -5.80
N ASP A 541 -31.99 10.83 -5.47
CA ASP A 541 -32.98 11.67 -4.77
C ASP A 541 -32.99 11.46 -3.25
N ASN A 542 -33.82 12.24 -2.55
CA ASN A 542 -34.09 12.15 -1.10
C ASN A 542 -32.86 12.42 -0.21
N LEU A 543 -31.93 13.24 -0.69
CA LEU A 543 -30.77 13.67 0.10
C LEU A 543 -31.14 14.84 1.02
N LEU A 544 -30.39 15.01 2.10
CA LEU A 544 -30.51 16.18 2.98
C LEU A 544 -29.59 17.31 2.51
N ASN A 545 -30.14 18.51 2.33
CA ASN A 545 -29.35 19.69 1.94
C ASN A 545 -28.38 20.10 3.05
N GLY A 546 -27.27 20.74 2.64
CA GLY A 546 -26.20 21.21 3.54
C GLY A 546 -25.33 20.10 4.15
N TRP A 547 -25.73 18.85 4.02
CA TRP A 547 -24.90 17.69 4.35
C TRP A 547 -23.91 17.40 3.22
N GLN A 548 -22.75 16.89 3.62
CA GLN A 548 -21.74 16.43 2.69
C GLN A 548 -22.01 14.97 2.31
N TYR A 549 -21.84 14.68 1.03
CA TYR A 549 -21.77 13.32 0.49
C TYR A 549 -20.53 13.23 -0.39
N ALA A 550 -19.85 12.09 -0.40
CA ALA A 550 -18.83 11.80 -1.40
C ALA A 550 -19.35 10.74 -2.36
N TYR A 551 -19.18 10.97 -3.67
CA TYR A 551 -19.54 10.03 -4.73
C TYR A 551 -18.30 9.57 -5.49
N ALA A 552 -18.30 8.33 -5.95
CA ALA A 552 -17.30 7.78 -6.86
C ALA A 552 -17.97 6.84 -7.87
N VAL A 553 -17.42 6.77 -9.08
CA VAL A 553 -17.85 5.80 -10.10
C VAL A 553 -16.62 5.01 -10.53
N THR A 554 -16.62 3.71 -10.34
CA THR A 554 -15.53 2.84 -10.78
C THR A 554 -15.97 2.03 -11.98
N ALA A 555 -15.01 1.61 -12.80
CA ALA A 555 -15.19 0.58 -13.80
C ALA A 555 -14.58 -0.74 -13.32
N PHE A 556 -15.11 -1.86 -13.81
CA PHE A 556 -14.59 -3.20 -13.53
C PHE A 556 -14.62 -4.08 -14.78
N ASP A 557 -13.74 -5.07 -14.82
CA ASP A 557 -13.66 -6.09 -15.88
C ASP A 557 -14.39 -7.38 -15.51
N GLY A 558 -14.54 -8.30 -16.47
CA GLY A 558 -15.19 -9.60 -16.27
C GLY A 558 -14.31 -10.64 -15.56
N GLY A 559 -13.04 -10.31 -15.28
CA GLY A 559 -12.00 -11.27 -14.93
C GLY A 559 -11.65 -12.22 -16.08
N ASP A 560 -10.74 -13.16 -15.80
CA ASP A 560 -10.37 -14.21 -16.74
C ASP A 560 -10.28 -15.58 -16.03
N PRO A 561 -11.31 -16.43 -16.17
CA PRO A 561 -11.33 -17.76 -15.59
C PRO A 561 -10.20 -18.69 -16.08
N ALA A 562 -9.66 -18.47 -17.29
CA ALA A 562 -8.59 -19.31 -17.85
C ALA A 562 -7.30 -19.18 -17.03
N ILE A 563 -7.08 -18.03 -16.41
CA ILE A 563 -5.94 -17.74 -15.53
C ILE A 563 -6.36 -17.56 -14.06
N ARG A 564 -7.60 -17.93 -13.71
CA ARG A 564 -8.19 -17.80 -12.36
C ARG A 564 -8.17 -16.36 -11.82
N LEU A 565 -8.26 -15.38 -12.71
CA LEU A 565 -8.37 -13.98 -12.36
C LEU A 565 -9.85 -13.64 -12.11
N GLY A 566 -10.18 -13.20 -10.90
CA GLY A 566 -11.49 -12.60 -10.62
C GLY A 566 -11.58 -11.18 -11.20
N SER A 567 -12.80 -10.64 -11.25
CA SER A 567 -13.05 -9.26 -11.70
C SER A 567 -12.21 -8.25 -10.93
N LEU A 568 -11.51 -7.35 -11.65
CA LEU A 568 -10.80 -6.23 -11.06
C LEU A 568 -11.61 -4.95 -11.20
N GLU A 569 -11.52 -4.10 -10.18
CA GLU A 569 -12.22 -2.83 -10.12
C GLU A 569 -11.21 -1.68 -9.95
N SER A 570 -11.39 -0.63 -10.74
CA SER A 570 -10.60 0.60 -10.62
C SER A 570 -10.76 1.25 -9.24
N SER A 571 -9.75 2.01 -8.78
CA SER A 571 -9.77 2.60 -7.44
C SER A 571 -10.96 3.52 -7.23
N ARG A 572 -11.72 3.28 -6.14
CA ARG A 572 -12.82 4.15 -5.69
C ARG A 572 -12.37 5.54 -5.30
N LEU A 573 -11.09 5.73 -5.00
CA LEU A 573 -10.53 7.02 -4.62
C LEU A 573 -10.13 7.88 -5.83
N SER A 574 -9.96 7.27 -7.00
CA SER A 574 -9.44 7.93 -8.22
C SER A 574 -10.28 9.11 -8.70
N ASN A 575 -11.60 9.10 -8.45
CA ASN A 575 -12.53 10.13 -8.91
C ASN A 575 -13.57 10.53 -7.85
N VAL A 576 -13.19 10.52 -6.56
CA VAL A 576 -14.10 10.95 -5.49
C VAL A 576 -14.42 12.43 -5.60
N LEU A 577 -15.71 12.75 -5.59
CA LEU A 577 -16.22 14.12 -5.60
C LEU A 577 -17.07 14.37 -4.35
N ARG A 578 -16.68 15.36 -3.53
CA ARG A 578 -17.46 15.81 -2.38
C ARG A 578 -18.50 16.82 -2.82
N VAL A 579 -19.76 16.55 -2.50
CA VAL A 579 -20.90 17.34 -2.95
C VAL A 579 -21.82 17.71 -1.80
N PHE A 580 -22.41 18.89 -1.92
CA PHE A 580 -23.37 19.44 -0.97
C PHE A 580 -24.68 19.71 -1.72
N PRO A 581 -25.69 18.81 -1.59
CA PRO A 581 -27.03 19.05 -2.09
C PRO A 581 -27.59 20.31 -1.45
N GLY A 582 -28.39 21.04 -2.21
CA GLY A 582 -28.83 22.37 -1.83
C GLY A 582 -29.70 23.02 -2.87
N SER A 583 -30.34 24.14 -2.54
CA SER A 583 -31.11 24.90 -3.52
C SER A 583 -30.20 25.44 -4.64
N PRO A 584 -30.58 25.30 -5.93
CA PRO A 584 -29.95 26.04 -7.02
C PRO A 584 -30.16 27.56 -6.90
N PRO A 585 -29.46 28.40 -7.66
CA PRO A 585 -29.71 29.84 -7.68
C PRO A 585 -31.15 30.18 -8.09
N GLN A 586 -31.69 31.30 -7.59
CA GLN A 586 -33.07 31.69 -7.92
C GLN A 586 -33.35 31.82 -9.42
N GLU A 587 -32.36 32.26 -10.20
CA GLU A 587 -32.46 32.38 -11.66
C GLU A 587 -32.68 31.01 -12.31
N GLU A 588 -31.91 30.01 -11.87
CA GLU A 588 -32.02 28.63 -12.36
C GLU A 588 -33.35 28.00 -11.94
N GLN A 589 -33.74 28.19 -10.69
CA GLN A 589 -35.04 27.71 -10.19
C GLN A 589 -36.21 28.31 -10.99
N ARG A 590 -36.17 29.62 -11.31
CA ARG A 590 -37.18 30.27 -12.17
C ARG A 590 -37.17 29.71 -13.60
N ALA A 591 -35.99 29.51 -14.18
CA ALA A 591 -35.85 28.93 -15.51
C ALA A 591 -36.39 27.49 -15.58
N ALA A 592 -36.28 26.73 -14.49
CA ALA A 592 -36.83 25.40 -14.33
C ALA A 592 -38.36 25.37 -14.02
N GLY A 593 -39.06 26.51 -14.13
CA GLY A 593 -40.50 26.61 -13.88
C GLY A 593 -40.89 26.87 -12.42
N GLY A 594 -39.93 27.24 -11.56
CA GLY A 594 -40.19 27.68 -10.19
C GLY A 594 -41.05 28.95 -10.13
N GLY A 595 -41.75 29.12 -9.01
CA GLY A 595 -42.62 30.28 -8.79
C GLY A 595 -41.87 31.62 -8.86
N ALA A 596 -42.60 32.70 -9.18
CA ALA A 596 -42.00 34.04 -9.32
C ALA A 596 -41.37 34.57 -8.01
N ASP A 597 -41.89 34.15 -6.85
CA ASP A 597 -41.44 34.56 -5.53
C ASP A 597 -40.79 33.40 -4.75
N ILE A 598 -39.53 33.13 -5.09
CA ILE A 598 -38.67 32.21 -4.35
C ILE A 598 -38.09 32.95 -3.14
N ALA A 599 -38.49 32.52 -1.95
CA ALA A 599 -38.06 33.13 -0.69
C ALA A 599 -36.67 32.60 -0.27
N VAL A 600 -35.77 33.52 0.08
CA VAL A 600 -34.54 33.19 0.80
C VAL A 600 -34.91 32.64 2.19
N GLY A 601 -34.18 31.63 2.66
CA GLY A 601 -34.34 31.09 4.00
C GLY A 601 -33.01 30.78 4.67
N VAL A 602 -33.09 30.31 5.91
CA VAL A 602 -31.94 29.87 6.72
C VAL A 602 -32.24 28.51 7.33
N TYR A 603 -31.26 27.60 7.37
CA TYR A 603 -31.34 26.36 8.14
C TYR A 603 -30.02 26.00 8.84
N PRO A 604 -30.07 25.29 10.00
CA PRO A 604 -31.26 25.05 10.79
C PRO A 604 -31.82 26.36 11.36
N ASN A 605 -33.16 26.48 11.40
CA ASN A 605 -33.84 27.62 11.97
C ASN A 605 -35.07 27.14 12.76
N PRO A 606 -35.04 27.15 14.11
CA PRO A 606 -33.97 27.69 14.95
C PRO A 606 -32.69 26.84 14.93
N TYR A 607 -31.54 27.49 15.09
CA TYR A 607 -30.29 26.83 15.46
C TYR A 607 -30.29 26.62 16.98
N ARG A 608 -30.19 25.36 17.44
CA ARG A 608 -30.37 24.97 18.85
C ARG A 608 -29.12 24.29 19.40
N VAL A 609 -28.33 25.01 20.18
CA VAL A 609 -27.07 24.59 20.83
C VAL A 609 -26.00 24.19 19.82
N ASN A 610 -26.27 23.15 19.03
CA ASN A 610 -25.47 22.62 17.94
C ASN A 610 -26.38 21.99 16.86
N ALA A 611 -25.95 22.08 15.61
CA ALA A 611 -26.43 21.26 14.51
C ALA A 611 -25.69 19.91 14.49
N ALA A 612 -26.28 18.90 13.85
CA ALA A 612 -25.71 17.56 13.79
C ALA A 612 -24.40 17.48 12.96
N TRP A 613 -24.11 18.49 12.14
CA TRP A 613 -22.86 18.61 11.39
C TRP A 613 -21.79 19.44 12.09
N ASP A 614 -22.09 20.09 13.22
CA ASP A 614 -21.10 20.96 13.86
C ASP A 614 -19.94 20.15 14.46
N GLY A 615 -18.75 20.75 14.44
CA GLY A 615 -17.61 20.24 15.19
C GLY A 615 -17.57 20.76 16.63
N ASN A 616 -16.44 20.52 17.30
CA ASN A 616 -16.30 20.80 18.72
C ASN A 616 -15.93 22.26 19.02
N LEU A 617 -15.40 23.01 18.05
CA LEU A 617 -14.99 24.40 18.22
C LEU A 617 -16.07 25.36 17.73
N GLU A 618 -16.01 26.62 18.18
CA GLU A 618 -17.01 27.63 17.78
C GLU A 618 -17.02 27.89 16.27
N ARG A 619 -15.84 27.95 15.64
CA ARG A 619 -15.68 28.09 14.18
C ARG A 619 -15.90 26.79 13.39
N ASP A 620 -16.16 25.68 14.09
CA ASP A 620 -16.65 24.45 13.48
C ASP A 620 -18.19 24.42 13.41
N ARG A 621 -18.89 25.53 13.61
CA ARG A 621 -20.35 25.59 13.54
C ARG A 621 -20.78 26.18 12.20
N LYS A 622 -21.98 25.85 11.72
CA LYS A 622 -22.53 26.53 10.54
C LYS A 622 -24.06 26.51 10.44
N ILE A 623 -24.60 27.57 9.88
CA ILE A 623 -25.95 27.63 9.27
C ILE A 623 -25.82 27.90 7.77
N TYR A 624 -26.83 27.54 7.00
CA TYR A 624 -26.91 27.83 5.58
C TYR A 624 -27.99 28.86 5.29
N PHE A 625 -27.65 29.87 4.49
CA PHE A 625 -28.61 30.65 3.74
C PHE A 625 -28.88 29.93 2.42
N TYR A 626 -30.16 29.76 2.07
CA TYR A 626 -30.58 29.02 0.87
C TYR A 626 -31.55 29.83 0.02
N ASN A 627 -31.76 29.36 -1.22
CA ASN A 627 -32.43 30.06 -2.31
C ASN A 627 -31.78 31.43 -2.60
N LEU A 628 -30.45 31.51 -2.58
CA LEU A 628 -29.73 32.73 -2.91
C LEU A 628 -29.75 33.00 -4.43
N PRO A 629 -29.78 34.28 -4.86
CA PRO A 629 -29.48 34.65 -6.25
C PRO A 629 -28.06 34.26 -6.64
N THR A 630 -27.79 34.16 -7.95
CA THR A 630 -26.46 33.83 -8.51
C THR A 630 -25.35 34.74 -7.97
N HIS A 631 -25.65 36.02 -7.73
CA HIS A 631 -24.74 36.99 -7.15
C HIS A 631 -25.47 37.94 -6.20
N CYS A 632 -25.20 37.85 -4.90
CA CYS A 632 -25.88 38.67 -3.89
C CYS A 632 -24.99 39.03 -2.71
N GLU A 633 -25.36 40.09 -2.00
CA GLU A 633 -24.82 40.45 -0.68
C GLU A 633 -25.80 40.01 0.41
N VAL A 634 -25.31 39.28 1.42
CA VAL A 634 -26.06 38.89 2.61
C VAL A 634 -25.56 39.73 3.77
N SER A 635 -26.46 40.40 4.48
CA SER A 635 -26.16 41.19 5.68
C SER A 635 -27.02 40.74 6.85
N ILE A 636 -26.39 40.56 8.01
CA ILE A 636 -27.00 40.02 9.23
C ILE A 636 -27.03 41.11 10.30
N TYR A 637 -28.16 41.24 10.99
CA TYR A 637 -28.39 42.30 11.97
C TYR A 637 -29.06 41.79 13.26
N THR A 638 -28.79 42.49 14.36
CA THR A 638 -29.57 42.40 15.60
C THR A 638 -30.95 43.04 15.39
N LEU A 639 -31.94 42.76 16.26
CA LEU A 639 -33.24 43.45 16.20
C LEU A 639 -33.16 44.98 16.40
N ALA A 640 -32.08 45.47 17.04
CA ALA A 640 -31.82 46.90 17.21
C ALA A 640 -31.26 47.56 15.92
N GLY A 641 -30.89 46.76 14.91
CA GLY A 641 -30.35 47.24 13.64
C GLY A 641 -28.83 47.28 13.58
N ASP A 642 -28.12 46.77 14.59
CA ASP A 642 -26.67 46.68 14.57
C ASP A 642 -26.22 45.58 13.61
N ARG A 643 -25.26 45.88 12.73
CA ARG A 643 -24.72 44.90 11.78
C ARG A 643 -23.80 43.91 12.49
N VAL A 644 -24.21 42.65 12.47
CA VAL A 644 -23.49 41.50 13.04
C VAL A 644 -22.39 41.04 12.10
N ASP A 645 -22.75 40.81 10.84
CA ASP A 645 -21.82 40.38 9.80
C ASP A 645 -22.39 40.62 8.39
N SER A 646 -21.55 40.54 7.37
CA SER A 646 -21.96 40.61 5.97
C SER A 646 -20.96 39.90 5.06
N PHE A 647 -21.46 39.16 4.08
CA PHE A 647 -20.64 38.46 3.09
C PHE A 647 -21.27 38.52 1.71
N GLU A 648 -20.44 38.31 0.69
CA GLU A 648 -20.86 38.25 -0.70
C GLU A 648 -20.95 36.78 -1.14
N HIS A 649 -22.03 36.42 -1.83
CA HIS A 649 -22.21 35.08 -2.39
C HIS A 649 -22.16 35.13 -3.91
N ARG A 650 -21.34 34.26 -4.49
CA ARG A 650 -21.20 34.04 -5.93
C ARG A 650 -21.33 32.55 -6.22
N ALA A 651 -22.44 32.16 -6.84
CA ALA A 651 -22.78 30.77 -7.09
C ALA A 651 -21.67 29.98 -7.80
N GLY A 652 -21.06 30.58 -8.83
CA GLY A 652 -20.07 29.90 -9.68
C GLY A 652 -18.68 29.69 -9.07
N SER A 653 -18.37 30.38 -7.97
CA SER A 653 -17.05 30.29 -7.32
C SER A 653 -17.11 29.81 -5.87
N TYR A 654 -18.29 29.76 -5.26
CA TYR A 654 -18.43 29.38 -3.86
C TYR A 654 -18.08 27.91 -3.63
N SER A 655 -17.12 27.67 -2.73
CA SER A 655 -16.73 26.33 -2.28
C SER A 655 -16.66 26.18 -0.76
N GLY A 656 -17.10 27.18 0.01
CA GLY A 656 -17.02 27.19 1.47
C GLY A 656 -15.60 27.40 2.00
N GLU A 657 -14.73 28.02 1.21
CA GLU A 657 -13.32 28.31 1.52
C GLU A 657 -13.10 29.24 2.72
N GLU A 658 -14.11 30.00 3.12
CA GLU A 658 -14.01 30.98 4.20
C GLU A 658 -14.22 30.37 5.59
N LEU A 659 -14.70 29.13 5.68
CA LEU A 659 -15.10 28.49 6.94
C LEU A 659 -14.15 27.35 7.34
N GLN A 660 -13.65 27.43 8.57
CA GLN A 660 -12.79 26.41 9.19
C GLN A 660 -13.42 25.00 9.16
N TRP A 661 -14.74 24.91 9.25
CA TRP A 661 -15.47 23.65 9.13
C TRP A 661 -15.06 22.87 7.87
N PHE A 662 -15.05 23.51 6.70
CA PHE A 662 -14.75 22.77 5.47
C PHE A 662 -13.26 22.45 5.34
N GLU A 663 -12.37 23.29 5.84
CA GLU A 663 -10.93 22.98 5.88
C GLU A 663 -10.64 21.71 6.71
N LYS A 664 -11.39 21.55 7.80
CA LYS A 664 -11.23 20.45 8.75
C LYS A 664 -11.93 19.16 8.32
N PHE A 665 -13.17 19.26 7.82
CA PHE A 665 -14.06 18.12 7.58
C PHE A 665 -14.35 17.84 6.09
N SER A 666 -13.85 18.67 5.17
CA SER A 666 -14.16 18.61 3.74
C SER A 666 -12.93 18.88 2.87
N ARG A 667 -11.85 18.14 3.12
CA ARG A 667 -10.60 18.29 2.35
C ARG A 667 -10.79 17.90 0.88
N GLY A 668 -10.23 18.71 -0.01
CA GLY A 668 -10.25 18.50 -1.46
C GLY A 668 -11.27 19.37 -2.20
N ARG A 669 -11.61 18.97 -3.43
CA ARG A 669 -12.59 19.67 -4.27
C ARG A 669 -14.01 19.47 -3.74
N ARG A 670 -14.76 20.57 -3.61
CA ARG A 670 -16.13 20.64 -3.09
C ARG A 670 -17.07 21.19 -4.17
N ILE A 671 -18.26 20.62 -4.30
CA ILE A 671 -19.26 21.04 -5.28
C ILE A 671 -20.56 21.38 -4.56
N PHE A 672 -21.05 22.61 -4.74
CA PHE A 672 -22.31 23.10 -4.17
C PHE A 672 -23.36 23.30 -5.27
N ALA A 673 -24.64 23.28 -4.88
CA ALA A 673 -25.75 23.54 -5.80
C ALA A 673 -25.82 24.99 -6.29
N GLY A 674 -25.06 25.90 -5.67
CA GLY A 674 -24.87 27.27 -6.13
C GLY A 674 -25.85 28.30 -5.57
N GLY A 675 -27.01 27.91 -5.03
CA GLY A 675 -27.94 28.83 -4.36
C GLY A 675 -27.85 28.83 -2.83
N GLU A 676 -26.73 28.37 -2.28
CA GLU A 676 -26.52 28.26 -0.83
C GLU A 676 -25.18 28.84 -0.39
N HIS A 677 -25.15 29.40 0.83
CA HIS A 677 -23.94 29.91 1.47
C HIS A 677 -23.96 29.58 2.97
N ALA A 678 -22.93 28.89 3.46
CA ALA A 678 -22.74 28.56 4.87
C ALA A 678 -22.04 29.69 5.63
N TRP A 679 -22.52 30.00 6.84
CA TRP A 679 -21.96 31.02 7.74
C TRP A 679 -21.69 30.42 9.13
N ASP A 680 -20.55 30.75 9.74
CA ASP A 680 -20.02 30.10 10.95
C ASP A 680 -20.59 30.63 12.28
N LEU A 681 -21.57 31.53 12.22
CA LEU A 681 -22.15 32.20 13.38
C LEU A 681 -21.11 33.03 14.18
N VAL A 682 -20.04 33.49 13.53
CA VAL A 682 -19.08 34.43 14.12
C VAL A 682 -19.35 35.83 13.57
N THR A 683 -19.36 36.83 14.45
CA THR A 683 -19.55 38.23 14.04
C THR A 683 -18.32 38.76 13.32
N LYS A 684 -18.47 39.89 12.60
CA LYS A 684 -17.35 40.61 11.98
C LYS A 684 -16.20 40.98 12.94
N ASP A 685 -16.48 41.02 14.23
CA ASP A 685 -15.53 41.39 15.30
C ASP A 685 -14.93 40.13 15.98
N ASP A 686 -15.02 38.97 15.33
CA ASP A 686 -14.50 37.67 15.78
C ASP A 686 -15.13 37.19 17.10
N GLN A 687 -16.43 37.42 17.27
CA GLN A 687 -17.17 36.98 18.46
C GLN A 687 -18.23 35.94 18.12
N ALA A 688 -18.35 34.94 18.99
CA ALA A 688 -19.42 33.95 18.92
C ALA A 688 -20.80 34.63 19.05
N LEU A 689 -21.74 34.33 18.14
CA LEU A 689 -23.07 34.92 18.19
C LEU A 689 -23.82 34.56 19.48
N ALA A 690 -24.53 35.51 20.11
CA ALA A 690 -25.33 35.24 21.29
C ALA A 690 -26.69 34.58 20.97
N SER A 691 -27.35 34.01 21.97
CA SER A 691 -28.75 33.58 21.85
C SER A 691 -29.64 34.78 21.55
N GLY A 692 -30.48 34.69 20.51
CA GLY A 692 -31.32 35.80 20.10
C GLY A 692 -32.01 35.58 18.76
N LEU A 693 -32.99 36.45 18.49
CA LEU A 693 -33.62 36.56 17.17
C LEU A 693 -32.83 37.58 16.34
N TYR A 694 -32.43 37.18 15.15
CA TYR A 694 -31.70 38.01 14.19
C TYR A 694 -32.51 38.16 12.91
N TYR A 695 -32.25 39.23 12.15
CA TYR A 695 -32.79 39.38 10.82
C TYR A 695 -31.67 39.50 9.79
N TYR A 696 -31.92 38.99 8.60
CA TYR A 696 -31.01 39.09 7.48
C TYR A 696 -31.66 39.85 6.32
N VAL A 697 -30.80 40.47 5.52
CA VAL A 697 -31.15 41.16 4.29
C VAL A 697 -30.31 40.55 3.18
N VAL A 698 -30.95 40.08 2.11
CA VAL A 698 -30.27 39.61 0.90
C VAL A 698 -30.58 40.58 -0.22
N LYS A 699 -29.54 41.17 -0.79
CA LYS A 699 -29.63 42.07 -1.93
C LYS A 699 -29.04 41.39 -3.15
N ASP A 700 -29.90 41.11 -4.14
CA ASP A 700 -29.47 40.70 -5.46
C ASP A 700 -28.67 41.84 -6.10
N LEU A 701 -27.41 41.58 -6.45
CA LEU A 701 -26.51 42.61 -6.98
C LEU A 701 -26.70 42.86 -8.48
N ALA A 702 -27.33 41.93 -9.19
CA ALA A 702 -27.69 42.10 -10.60
C ALA A 702 -29.01 42.87 -10.74
N SER A 703 -30.03 42.50 -9.98
CA SER A 703 -31.38 43.05 -10.11
C SER A 703 -31.70 44.20 -9.13
N GLY A 704 -30.95 44.30 -8.02
CA GLY A 704 -31.26 45.20 -6.91
C GLY A 704 -32.44 44.78 -6.04
N LYS A 705 -33.08 43.62 -6.29
CA LYS A 705 -34.19 43.11 -5.47
C LYS A 705 -33.68 42.77 -4.08
N VAL A 706 -34.45 43.16 -3.06
CA VAL A 706 -34.11 42.94 -1.66
C VAL A 706 -35.11 41.97 -1.04
N GLN A 707 -34.60 40.92 -0.42
CA GLN A 707 -35.36 40.01 0.43
C GLN A 707 -34.93 40.16 1.89
N ARG A 708 -35.85 39.89 2.81
CA ARG A 708 -35.60 39.97 4.26
C ARG A 708 -36.22 38.75 4.94
N GLY A 709 -35.54 38.25 5.95
CA GLY A 709 -36.06 37.17 6.78
C GLY A 709 -35.46 37.19 8.18
N LYS A 710 -35.81 36.19 8.98
CA LYS A 710 -35.38 36.07 10.37
C LYS A 710 -34.89 34.66 10.68
N PHE A 711 -33.94 34.57 11.60
CA PHE A 711 -33.52 33.29 12.18
C PHE A 711 -33.28 33.42 13.67
N LEU A 712 -33.51 32.32 14.39
CA LEU A 712 -33.39 32.25 15.84
C LEU A 712 -32.20 31.37 16.23
N VAL A 713 -31.37 31.88 17.14
CA VAL A 713 -30.27 31.14 17.76
C VAL A 713 -30.58 30.92 19.23
N ILE A 714 -30.50 29.68 19.68
CA ILE A 714 -30.73 29.25 21.06
C ILE A 714 -29.47 28.48 21.49
N LYS A 715 -28.53 29.13 22.18
CA LYS A 715 -27.35 28.47 22.76
C LYS A 715 -27.63 27.87 24.13
#